data_AF-A0A948WKD2-F1
#
_entry.id   AF-A0A948WKD2-F1
#
_cell.length_a   1.000
_cell.length_b   1.000
_cell.length_c   1.000
_cell.angle_alpha   90.00
_cell.angle_beta   90.00
_cell.angle_gamma   90.00
#
_symmetry.space_group_name_H-M   'P 1'
#
loop_
_entity.id
_entity.type
_entity.pdbx_description
1 polymer ?
#
loop_
_entity_poly.entity_id
_entity_poly.type
_entity_poly.pdbx_seq_one_letter_code
_entity_poly.pdbx_strand_id
1 'polypeptide(L)'
;MTSMARMATSVGAGETYDGCMAMLRPLALAAAALLAAVPAASAQVNDVATRERELARQMALCPVKAEPASVDAGFVQPRTEVRFTATLRNTTNQPVTCVRSAPSCTCTTLDMVGKTIPAGGTIEVPISMKTSGATGEKTAEVVLTFGGVPGAVQLKLKATVAYPVHGWQLNPAPGGGTKRDPFVNAFDLPQNVRGEVTVESLDGKPFRVLTVNGAPAVLVDPARAAMGPQESWQLRYDLSAIPCERMPPYLVIETDRPDARLVDMRIRHQCTRISPNFAFDQFRENLGVMAPGEAKVFELVIKRANGVRIDRVDSLDPRLEARFLDQKAGTDDEILVRTAVTAKPDASGMVIGALRFTGVGPDPKQPVPPGQPAASAPRQSDFVVYGKIEQAAPAPAAPAAGAAPAAPAAAIQPLPVVLRIAERASEVPMDAARFERARASVERGLAYLRTAQGPGGGWLEGSATKATDQKKASYAVPSAVTALAVKAFAQAGHVAGDDRTAARAMAFLRTHTGLGGAFEPDPSSGLGTYVASTLLMALAAQQDDALSEQVAQVRGWLREVQWDQAEGHAPDSDWFGGYGYGNRGRPDLSNTQLVLDALHDAGVSTDDPAVQRALAFVARTQNIATNQEPWAQRGTKDGGFVYTPAGGGESFSSEAAGEGRKGENLPEGTRSLRSYGSMTYAGLKSMLYAGLAPTDPRVRAAFEWIRTHYGFAENPGLGAQGHYYYLHTAARSLLATNEVTVTPASGESPAPRNWRDDLADAVCGMQQADGSWKNPVERWMEGNPELATIYAVLALEEAIKPVTRSR
;
A
#
# COMPACT_ATOMS: atom_id res chain seq x y z
N MET A 1 21.08 69.51 -36.27
CA MET A 1 19.66 69.83 -36.52
C MET A 1 18.91 69.32 -35.30
N THR A 2 18.58 70.20 -34.33
CA THR A 2 17.28 70.92 -34.17
C THR A 2 16.11 69.98 -33.82
N SER A 3 15.26 70.23 -32.81
CA SER A 3 15.05 71.46 -32.00
C SER A 3 14.48 71.17 -30.58
N MET A 4 14.15 72.24 -29.84
CA MET A 4 13.50 72.32 -28.49
C MET A 4 14.38 71.88 -27.30
N ALA A 5 14.83 72.69 -26.33
CA ALA A 5 14.32 73.91 -25.61
C ALA A 5 13.45 73.56 -24.38
N ARG A 6 13.95 73.72 -23.13
CA ARG A 6 13.97 74.92 -22.23
C ARG A 6 12.58 75.24 -21.63
N MET A 7 12.38 75.72 -20.39
CA MET A 7 13.17 76.01 -19.15
C MET A 7 12.10 76.08 -17.99
N ALA A 8 12.29 75.77 -16.70
CA ALA A 8 13.40 75.83 -15.72
C ALA A 8 13.50 77.17 -14.92
N THR A 9 13.29 77.08 -13.59
CA THR A 9 13.61 78.00 -12.45
C THR A 9 13.52 77.11 -11.18
N SER A 10 14.38 77.05 -10.14
CA SER A 10 15.33 77.97 -9.46
C SER A 10 14.64 78.98 -8.51
N VAL A 11 15.07 79.32 -7.29
CA VAL A 11 16.26 79.09 -6.39
C VAL A 11 15.73 79.02 -4.92
N GLY A 12 16.33 78.47 -3.84
CA GLY A 12 17.60 77.74 -3.54
C GLY A 12 18.03 77.96 -2.05
N ALA A 13 19.21 77.43 -1.64
CA ALA A 13 19.77 77.39 -0.25
C ALA A 13 19.02 76.49 0.77
N GLY A 14 19.61 75.92 1.83
CA GLY A 14 21.00 75.75 2.35
C GLY A 14 20.95 74.64 3.45
N GLU A 15 22.00 74.02 4.00
CA GLU A 15 23.45 74.34 4.11
C GLU A 15 24.33 73.09 3.81
N THR A 16 25.64 73.14 4.12
CA THR A 16 26.66 72.15 3.74
C THR A 16 26.90 71.04 4.78
N TYR A 17 26.85 69.78 4.35
CA TYR A 17 27.63 68.67 4.94
C TYR A 17 28.13 67.72 3.83
N ASP A 18 29.05 66.83 4.20
CA ASP A 18 30.08 66.30 3.29
C ASP A 18 29.64 65.12 2.38
N GLY A 19 30.39 64.92 1.28
CA GLY A 19 30.65 63.58 0.75
C GLY A 19 29.76 63.01 -0.36
N CYS A 20 29.64 63.66 -1.55
CA CYS A 20 29.46 62.90 -2.81
C CYS A 20 29.74 63.69 -4.11
N MET A 21 30.83 63.38 -4.84
CA MET A 21 30.81 63.21 -6.31
C MET A 21 32.16 62.72 -6.88
N ALA A 22 32.15 61.52 -7.47
CA ALA A 22 33.20 61.02 -8.36
C ALA A 22 32.61 60.25 -9.55
N MET A 23 31.48 60.73 -10.09
CA MET A 23 30.78 60.13 -11.23
C MET A 23 30.93 60.98 -12.49
N LEU A 24 31.76 60.53 -13.45
CA LEU A 24 31.58 60.75 -14.90
C LEU A 24 32.64 59.97 -15.73
N ARG A 25 32.66 58.65 -15.59
CA ARG A 25 33.45 57.74 -16.46
C ARG A 25 32.83 56.37 -16.81
N PRO A 26 31.86 55.77 -16.08
CA PRO A 26 31.34 54.43 -16.39
C PRO A 26 30.08 54.39 -17.28
N LEU A 27 29.79 55.43 -18.09
CA LEU A 27 28.63 55.41 -19.01
C LEU A 27 28.92 54.80 -20.39
N ALA A 28 30.19 54.65 -20.77
CA ALA A 28 30.57 54.00 -22.03
C ALA A 28 30.56 52.46 -21.99
N LEU A 29 30.73 51.84 -20.80
CA LEU A 29 30.77 50.38 -20.66
C LEU A 29 29.37 49.73 -20.61
N ALA A 30 28.36 50.45 -20.13
CA ALA A 30 27.01 49.90 -19.97
C ALA A 30 26.37 49.47 -21.30
N ALA A 31 26.57 50.25 -22.36
CA ALA A 31 26.07 49.94 -23.71
C ALA A 31 26.73 48.67 -24.32
N ALA A 32 28.00 48.42 -24.00
CA ALA A 32 28.69 47.20 -24.43
C ALA A 32 28.19 45.95 -23.67
N ALA A 33 27.87 46.10 -22.37
CA ALA A 33 27.40 44.99 -21.53
C ALA A 33 26.01 44.47 -21.94
N LEU A 34 25.08 45.33 -22.33
CA LEU A 34 23.73 44.91 -22.76
C LEU A 34 23.72 44.15 -24.10
N LEU A 35 24.68 44.41 -24.99
CA LEU A 35 24.89 43.60 -26.20
C LEU A 35 25.58 42.25 -25.92
N ALA A 36 26.21 42.08 -24.76
CA ALA A 36 26.86 40.83 -24.35
C ALA A 36 25.94 39.84 -23.60
N ALA A 37 24.73 40.25 -23.20
CA ALA A 37 23.78 39.37 -22.50
C ALA A 37 22.86 38.58 -23.46
N VAL A 38 22.46 39.17 -24.59
CA VAL A 38 21.63 38.53 -25.63
C VAL A 38 22.27 37.27 -26.26
N PRO A 39 23.60 37.20 -26.48
CA PRO A 39 24.27 36.00 -26.98
C PRO A 39 24.14 34.78 -26.06
N ALA A 40 24.01 34.94 -24.74
CA ALA A 40 24.07 33.80 -23.82
C ALA A 40 22.82 32.89 -23.92
N ALA A 41 21.62 33.48 -23.88
CA ALA A 41 20.37 32.73 -24.00
C ALA A 41 20.19 32.16 -25.42
N SER A 42 20.54 32.95 -26.44
CA SER A 42 20.48 32.49 -27.84
C SER A 42 21.53 31.41 -28.14
N ALA A 43 22.72 31.46 -27.54
CA ALA A 43 23.72 30.40 -27.65
C ALA A 43 23.26 29.09 -26.99
N GLN A 44 22.63 29.13 -25.81
CA GLN A 44 22.11 27.89 -25.19
C GLN A 44 21.01 27.22 -26.04
N VAL A 45 20.09 28.00 -26.61
CA VAL A 45 19.05 27.47 -27.51
C VAL A 45 19.66 26.94 -28.82
N ASN A 46 20.64 27.64 -29.39
CA ASN A 46 21.36 27.19 -30.59
C ASN A 46 22.23 25.95 -30.33
N ASP A 47 22.81 25.80 -29.14
CA ASP A 47 23.62 24.65 -28.73
C ASP A 47 22.75 23.40 -28.59
N VAL A 48 21.61 23.48 -27.90
CA VAL A 48 20.64 22.36 -27.83
C VAL A 48 20.15 21.97 -29.23
N ALA A 49 19.70 22.93 -30.05
CA ALA A 49 19.24 22.64 -31.41
C ALA A 49 20.36 22.10 -32.32
N THR A 50 21.62 22.47 -32.10
CA THR A 50 22.79 21.91 -32.80
C THR A 50 23.06 20.47 -32.37
N ARG A 51 23.00 20.17 -31.06
CA ARG A 51 23.18 18.83 -30.52
C ARG A 51 22.11 17.86 -31.02
N GLU A 52 20.85 18.28 -31.05
CA GLU A 52 19.75 17.45 -31.60
C GLU A 52 19.95 17.15 -33.09
N ARG A 53 20.39 18.13 -33.89
CA ARG A 53 20.70 17.93 -35.33
C ARG A 53 21.87 16.97 -35.55
N GLU A 54 22.95 17.12 -34.78
CA GLU A 54 24.12 16.22 -34.90
C GLU A 54 23.80 14.81 -34.37
N LEU A 55 22.99 14.66 -33.32
CA LEU A 55 22.54 13.35 -32.86
C LEU A 55 21.62 12.66 -33.88
N ALA A 56 20.67 13.39 -34.48
CA ALA A 56 19.84 12.87 -35.57
C ALA A 56 20.66 12.42 -36.79
N ARG A 57 21.73 13.17 -37.13
CA ARG A 57 22.71 12.80 -38.16
C ARG A 57 23.47 11.52 -37.78
N GLN A 58 23.89 11.37 -36.52
CA GLN A 58 24.55 10.15 -36.03
C GLN A 58 23.60 8.93 -36.04
N MET A 59 22.31 9.11 -35.78
CA MET A 59 21.28 8.07 -35.89
C MET A 59 20.97 7.69 -37.35
N ALA A 60 21.03 8.65 -38.28
CA ALA A 60 20.95 8.36 -39.71
C ALA A 60 22.13 7.48 -40.16
N LEU A 61 23.35 7.85 -39.77
CA LEU A 61 24.60 7.16 -40.13
C LEU A 61 24.77 5.77 -39.49
N CYS A 62 24.16 5.49 -38.34
CA CYS A 62 24.36 4.22 -37.64
C CYS A 62 23.69 3.03 -38.36
N PRO A 63 24.39 1.93 -38.67
CA PRO A 63 23.77 0.74 -39.26
C PRO A 63 23.12 -0.19 -38.22
N VAL A 64 23.10 0.20 -36.94
CA VAL A 64 22.18 -0.36 -35.95
C VAL A 64 20.95 0.54 -35.89
N LYS A 65 19.76 -0.04 -36.06
CA LYS A 65 18.47 0.67 -35.98
C LYS A 65 17.67 0.18 -34.77
N ALA A 66 16.87 1.08 -34.17
CA ALA A 66 16.08 0.81 -32.98
C ALA A 66 14.58 0.85 -33.28
N GLU A 67 13.88 -0.22 -32.92
CA GLU A 67 12.46 -0.44 -33.19
C GLU A 67 11.74 -0.74 -31.86
N PRO A 68 10.95 0.20 -31.30
CA PRO A 68 10.95 1.65 -31.54
C PRO A 68 12.12 2.37 -30.84
N ALA A 69 12.58 3.47 -31.42
CA ALA A 69 13.64 4.31 -30.83
C ALA A 69 13.15 5.29 -29.74
N SER A 70 11.85 5.60 -29.72
CA SER A 70 11.24 6.49 -28.73
C SER A 70 9.88 5.96 -28.29
N VAL A 71 9.60 6.01 -27.00
CA VAL A 71 8.33 5.62 -26.39
C VAL A 71 7.86 6.71 -25.44
N ASP A 72 6.55 6.96 -25.43
CA ASP A 72 5.88 7.76 -24.43
C ASP A 72 4.91 6.85 -23.67
N ALA A 73 5.12 6.72 -22.36
CA ALA A 73 4.28 5.90 -21.49
C ALA A 73 2.99 6.62 -21.06
N GLY A 74 2.78 7.86 -21.49
CA GLY A 74 1.64 8.67 -21.09
C GLY A 74 1.69 9.01 -19.60
N PHE A 75 0.54 8.94 -18.92
CA PHE A 75 0.45 9.23 -17.49
C PHE A 75 0.82 8.01 -16.64
N VAL A 76 1.71 8.22 -15.67
CA VAL A 76 2.16 7.20 -14.72
C VAL A 76 2.11 7.73 -13.29
N GLN A 77 1.90 6.84 -12.32
CA GLN A 77 1.88 7.25 -10.92
C GLN A 77 3.28 7.64 -10.42
N PRO A 78 3.38 8.49 -9.37
CA PRO A 78 4.64 8.73 -8.66
C PRO A 78 5.29 7.42 -8.18
N ARG A 79 6.62 7.39 -8.11
CA ARG A 79 7.43 6.22 -7.67
C ARG A 79 7.26 4.93 -8.51
N THR A 80 6.64 5.01 -9.69
CA THR A 80 6.50 3.89 -10.64
C THR A 80 7.80 3.61 -11.40
N GLU A 81 8.14 2.34 -11.62
CA GLU A 81 9.18 1.94 -12.58
C GLU A 81 8.57 1.73 -13.98
N VAL A 82 8.85 2.63 -14.91
CA VAL A 82 8.41 2.52 -16.30
C VAL A 82 9.42 1.65 -17.06
N ARG A 83 8.98 0.48 -17.54
CA ARG A 83 9.82 -0.45 -18.31
C ARG A 83 9.42 -0.47 -19.79
N PHE A 84 10.42 -0.60 -20.66
CA PHE A 84 10.22 -0.77 -22.10
C PHE A 84 11.31 -1.65 -22.72
N THR A 85 11.00 -2.40 -23.78
CA THR A 85 11.97 -3.24 -24.52
C THR A 85 12.10 -2.75 -25.96
N ALA A 86 13.24 -2.16 -26.30
CA ALA A 86 13.56 -1.78 -27.67
C ALA A 86 14.26 -2.94 -28.41
N THR A 87 13.89 -3.21 -29.65
CA THR A 87 14.65 -4.13 -30.52
C THR A 87 15.75 -3.35 -31.23
N LEU A 88 17.00 -3.77 -31.08
CA LEU A 88 18.11 -3.27 -31.89
C LEU A 88 18.41 -4.25 -33.03
N ARG A 89 18.36 -3.76 -34.27
CA ARG A 89 18.62 -4.51 -35.50
C ARG A 89 19.94 -4.06 -36.13
N ASN A 90 20.86 -5.00 -36.36
CA ASN A 90 22.10 -4.75 -37.10
C ASN A 90 21.84 -4.97 -38.61
N THR A 91 21.98 -3.93 -39.42
CA THR A 91 21.79 -4.01 -40.88
C THR A 91 23.08 -4.32 -41.65
N THR A 92 24.18 -4.64 -40.98
CA THR A 92 25.45 -5.02 -41.62
C THR A 92 25.60 -6.54 -41.78
N ASN A 93 26.53 -6.95 -42.64
CA ASN A 93 26.94 -8.34 -42.86
C ASN A 93 28.02 -8.83 -41.88
N GLN A 94 28.30 -8.11 -40.79
CA GLN A 94 29.26 -8.47 -39.76
C GLN A 94 28.65 -8.29 -38.36
N PRO A 95 29.10 -9.03 -37.33
CA PRO A 95 28.65 -8.79 -35.96
C PRO A 95 29.15 -7.43 -35.43
N VAL A 96 28.27 -6.69 -34.74
CA VAL A 96 28.60 -5.36 -34.18
C VAL A 96 28.46 -5.39 -32.65
N THR A 97 29.44 -4.85 -31.94
CA THR A 97 29.48 -4.90 -30.46
C THR A 97 29.29 -3.51 -29.89
N CYS A 98 28.40 -3.34 -28.90
CA CYS A 98 28.21 -2.06 -28.23
C CYS A 98 29.44 -1.74 -27.36
N VAL A 99 30.07 -0.58 -27.60
CA VAL A 99 31.30 -0.15 -26.89
C VAL A 99 31.04 0.96 -25.87
N ARG A 100 29.85 1.56 -25.88
CA ARG A 100 29.44 2.60 -24.93
C ARG A 100 27.92 2.60 -24.77
N SER A 101 27.48 2.64 -23.52
CA SER A 101 26.14 3.04 -23.10
C SER A 101 26.27 4.33 -22.30
N ALA A 102 25.43 5.33 -22.59
CA ALA A 102 25.46 6.65 -21.95
C ALA A 102 24.03 7.11 -21.62
N PRO A 103 23.52 6.84 -20.40
CA PRO A 103 22.23 7.33 -19.95
C PRO A 103 22.27 8.83 -19.59
N SER A 104 21.13 9.52 -19.69
CA SER A 104 20.98 10.93 -19.33
C SER A 104 20.67 11.20 -17.84
N CYS A 105 20.30 10.17 -17.07
CA CYS A 105 20.12 10.24 -15.61
C CYS A 105 20.57 8.94 -14.94
N THR A 106 20.88 9.00 -13.64
CA THR A 106 21.02 7.81 -12.75
C THR A 106 19.71 7.03 -12.63
N CYS A 107 18.58 7.62 -13.02
CA CYS A 107 17.25 7.01 -13.02
C CYS A 107 17.00 5.97 -14.15
N THR A 108 17.96 5.79 -15.07
CA THR A 108 17.83 4.88 -16.23
C THR A 108 18.82 3.71 -16.14
N THR A 109 18.31 2.48 -16.05
CA THR A 109 19.14 1.27 -16.09
C THR A 109 19.19 0.68 -17.50
N LEU A 110 20.37 0.54 -18.09
CA LEU A 110 20.55 -0.14 -19.38
C LEU A 110 21.96 -0.74 -19.52
N ASP A 111 22.03 -2.06 -19.38
CA ASP A 111 23.25 -2.86 -19.60
C ASP A 111 23.35 -3.32 -21.06
N MET A 112 24.29 -2.75 -21.81
CA MET A 112 24.59 -3.11 -23.20
C MET A 112 26.09 -3.18 -23.55
N VAL A 113 26.99 -2.66 -22.72
CA VAL A 113 28.42 -2.59 -23.07
C VAL A 113 29.01 -4.00 -23.16
N GLY A 114 29.70 -4.29 -24.27
CA GLY A 114 30.23 -5.62 -24.57
C GLY A 114 29.23 -6.58 -25.22
N LYS A 115 27.94 -6.23 -25.35
CA LYS A 115 26.96 -7.10 -26.03
C LYS A 115 27.06 -6.98 -27.55
N THR A 116 27.04 -8.12 -28.22
CA THR A 116 27.21 -8.23 -29.68
C THR A 116 25.89 -8.57 -30.37
N ILE A 117 25.55 -7.81 -31.41
CA ILE A 117 24.42 -8.09 -32.31
C ILE A 117 24.96 -8.86 -33.52
N PRO A 118 24.43 -10.06 -33.86
CA PRO A 118 24.87 -10.82 -35.04
C PRO A 118 24.70 -10.06 -36.35
N ALA A 119 25.41 -10.49 -37.41
CA ALA A 119 25.21 -10.00 -38.78
C ALA A 119 23.75 -10.18 -39.23
N GLY A 120 23.09 -9.11 -39.69
CA GLY A 120 21.66 -9.11 -40.02
C GLY A 120 20.69 -9.36 -38.85
N GLY A 121 21.22 -9.56 -37.63
CA GLY A 121 20.46 -10.03 -36.47
C GLY A 121 19.88 -8.92 -35.60
N THR A 122 19.22 -9.36 -34.53
CA THR A 122 18.59 -8.48 -33.53
C THR A 122 19.00 -8.84 -32.10
N ILE A 123 18.93 -7.87 -31.19
CA ILE A 123 18.96 -8.08 -29.74
C ILE A 123 17.83 -7.25 -29.09
N GLU A 124 17.19 -7.80 -28.06
CA GLU A 124 16.25 -7.07 -27.23
C GLU A 124 17.00 -6.30 -26.14
N VAL A 125 16.61 -5.03 -25.93
CA VAL A 125 17.25 -4.12 -24.98
C VAL A 125 16.20 -3.60 -24.00
N PRO A 126 16.13 -4.15 -22.79
CA PRO A 126 15.28 -3.62 -21.73
C PRO A 126 15.85 -2.29 -21.23
N ILE A 127 14.95 -1.32 -21.10
CA ILE A 127 15.18 0.02 -20.54
C ILE A 127 14.21 0.17 -19.37
N SER A 128 14.68 0.70 -18.24
CA SER A 128 13.78 1.18 -17.18
C SER A 128 14.01 2.65 -16.89
N MET A 129 12.98 3.36 -16.44
CA MET A 129 13.06 4.66 -15.79
C MET A 129 12.25 4.60 -14.50
N LYS A 130 12.91 4.78 -13.34
CA LYS A 130 12.21 4.95 -12.05
C LYS A 130 11.80 6.40 -11.87
N THR A 131 10.51 6.65 -11.62
CA THR A 131 9.99 8.01 -11.42
C THR A 131 10.15 8.47 -9.97
N SER A 132 10.35 9.79 -9.78
CA SER A 132 10.35 10.44 -8.46
C SER A 132 8.94 10.52 -7.85
N GLY A 133 8.83 10.93 -6.58
CA GLY A 133 7.54 11.32 -5.99
C GLY A 133 6.94 12.59 -6.63
N ALA A 134 7.77 13.52 -7.11
CA ALA A 134 7.32 14.75 -7.75
C ALA A 134 6.68 14.54 -9.14
N THR A 135 5.45 15.04 -9.31
CA THR A 135 4.72 15.10 -10.60
C THR A 135 5.42 15.95 -11.67
N GLY A 136 4.93 15.83 -12.91
CA GLY A 136 5.43 16.50 -14.11
C GLY A 136 6.08 15.55 -15.12
N GLU A 137 6.40 16.06 -16.30
CA GLU A 137 7.10 15.31 -17.35
C GLU A 137 8.47 14.80 -16.86
N LYS A 138 8.78 13.55 -17.21
CA LYS A 138 10.08 12.89 -17.03
C LYS A 138 10.54 12.37 -18.38
N THR A 139 11.83 12.46 -18.65
CA THR A 139 12.45 11.91 -19.86
C THR A 139 13.76 11.24 -19.49
N ALA A 140 13.85 9.96 -19.83
CA ALA A 140 15.06 9.17 -19.82
C ALA A 140 15.56 9.01 -21.26
N GLU A 141 16.88 9.12 -21.46
CA GLU A 141 17.52 8.88 -22.75
C GLU A 141 18.77 8.03 -22.54
N VAL A 142 19.08 7.17 -23.51
CA VAL A 142 20.35 6.43 -23.54
C VAL A 142 20.93 6.51 -24.95
N VAL A 143 22.20 6.92 -25.05
CA VAL A 143 22.94 6.92 -26.32
C VAL A 143 23.90 5.73 -26.33
N LEU A 144 23.79 4.91 -27.37
CA LEU A 144 24.61 3.72 -27.62
C LEU A 144 25.53 3.95 -28.82
N THR A 145 26.80 3.53 -28.72
CA THR A 145 27.71 3.47 -29.88
C THR A 145 28.32 2.07 -30.02
N PHE A 146 28.65 1.70 -31.25
CA PHE A 146 29.07 0.34 -31.62
C PHE A 146 30.47 0.34 -32.25
N GLY A 147 31.28 -0.66 -31.92
CA GLY A 147 32.62 -0.81 -32.47
C GLY A 147 32.59 -1.17 -33.95
N GLY A 148 33.50 -0.58 -34.73
CA GLY A 148 33.67 -0.86 -36.17
C GLY A 148 32.66 -0.21 -37.10
N VAL A 149 31.65 0.52 -36.59
CA VAL A 149 30.61 1.18 -37.40
C VAL A 149 30.42 2.66 -37.01
N PRO A 150 30.02 3.54 -37.94
CA PRO A 150 29.78 4.95 -37.64
C PRO A 150 28.47 5.17 -36.88
N GLY A 151 28.30 6.37 -36.34
CA GLY A 151 27.04 6.85 -35.76
C GLY A 151 26.73 6.34 -34.35
N ALA A 152 25.50 6.61 -33.91
CA ALA A 152 25.00 6.29 -32.59
C ALA A 152 23.50 5.94 -32.66
N VAL A 153 22.98 5.22 -31.67
CA VAL A 153 21.55 4.98 -31.46
C VAL A 153 21.11 5.71 -30.19
N GLN A 154 20.12 6.59 -30.29
CA GLN A 154 19.40 7.11 -29.12
C GLN A 154 18.17 6.24 -28.87
N LEU A 155 17.97 5.87 -27.61
CA LEU A 155 16.73 5.30 -27.09
C LEU A 155 16.12 6.33 -26.12
N LYS A 156 14.82 6.65 -26.27
CA LYS A 156 14.16 7.70 -25.51
C LYS A 156 12.86 7.20 -24.88
N LEU A 157 12.70 7.44 -23.58
CA LEU A 157 11.53 7.07 -22.80
C LEU A 157 10.96 8.30 -22.10
N LYS A 158 9.71 8.64 -22.39
CA LYS A 158 8.95 9.71 -21.73
C LYS A 158 7.87 9.12 -20.82
N ALA A 159 7.53 9.85 -19.76
CA ALA A 159 6.31 9.65 -18.99
C ALA A 159 5.92 10.94 -18.27
N THR A 160 4.63 11.21 -18.11
CA THR A 160 4.12 12.29 -17.27
C THR A 160 3.72 11.73 -15.92
N VAL A 161 4.46 12.09 -14.86
CA VAL A 161 4.14 11.66 -13.50
C VAL A 161 2.94 12.47 -13.01
N ALA A 162 1.85 11.82 -12.65
CA ALA A 162 0.63 12.46 -12.19
C ALA A 162 -0.13 11.57 -11.20
N TYR A 163 -0.84 12.20 -10.25
CA TYR A 163 -1.86 11.54 -9.44
C TYR A 163 -3.09 11.21 -10.32
N PRO A 164 -4.01 10.32 -9.88
CA PRO A 164 -5.21 9.95 -10.66
C PRO A 164 -6.13 11.13 -11.02
N VAL A 165 -6.05 12.22 -10.26
CA VAL A 165 -6.53 13.56 -10.64
C VAL A 165 -5.33 14.48 -10.78
N HIS A 166 -5.30 15.30 -11.82
CA HIS A 166 -4.20 16.25 -12.07
C HIS A 166 -4.71 17.63 -12.47
N GLY A 167 -3.84 18.64 -12.35
CA GLY A 167 -4.18 20.04 -12.66
C GLY A 167 -3.28 20.64 -13.74
N TRP A 168 -3.86 21.40 -14.67
CA TRP A 168 -3.13 22.12 -15.72
C TRP A 168 -3.71 23.50 -16.02
N GLN A 169 -2.85 24.37 -16.54
CA GLN A 169 -3.18 25.70 -17.06
C GLN A 169 -3.06 25.70 -18.59
N LEU A 170 -4.03 26.32 -19.28
CA LEU A 170 -3.92 26.57 -20.72
C LEU A 170 -3.07 27.82 -20.97
N ASN A 171 -1.93 27.67 -21.63
CA ASN A 171 -1.00 28.75 -21.94
C ASN A 171 -0.67 28.81 -23.45
N PRO A 172 -0.21 29.95 -23.98
CA PRO A 172 0.33 30.03 -25.34
C PRO A 172 1.51 29.07 -25.54
N ALA A 173 1.57 28.42 -26.70
CA ALA A 173 2.70 27.57 -27.09
C ALA A 173 3.77 28.38 -27.86
N PRO A 174 5.08 28.07 -27.72
CA PRO A 174 6.16 28.86 -28.35
C PRO A 174 6.13 28.95 -29.89
N GLY A 175 5.42 28.03 -30.56
CA GLY A 175 5.22 28.05 -32.03
C GLY A 175 3.87 28.61 -32.47
N GLY A 176 3.10 29.23 -31.57
CA GLY A 176 1.69 29.55 -31.76
C GLY A 176 0.76 28.40 -31.33
N GLY A 177 -0.53 28.71 -31.15
CA GLY A 177 -1.49 27.79 -30.53
C GLY A 177 -1.40 27.78 -29.00
N THR A 178 -1.97 26.76 -28.37
CA THR A 178 -2.01 26.59 -26.90
C THR A 178 -1.43 25.25 -26.45
N LYS A 179 -1.02 25.19 -25.18
CA LYS A 179 -0.48 24.01 -24.49
C LYS A 179 -1.07 23.91 -23.08
N ARG A 180 -1.13 22.68 -22.53
CA ARG A 180 -1.47 22.41 -21.13
C ARG A 180 -0.19 22.37 -20.30
N ASP A 181 0.09 23.40 -19.52
CA ASP A 181 1.20 23.40 -18.55
C ASP A 181 0.73 22.77 -17.22
N PRO A 182 1.44 21.79 -16.61
CA PRO A 182 1.10 21.21 -15.30
C PRO A 182 1.45 22.14 -14.12
N PHE A 183 1.40 23.45 -14.34
CA PHE A 183 1.81 24.49 -13.40
C PHE A 183 1.17 25.84 -13.77
N VAL A 184 0.95 26.70 -12.78
CA VAL A 184 0.62 28.11 -13.00
C VAL A 184 1.90 28.85 -13.43
N ASN A 185 1.86 29.53 -14.58
CA ASN A 185 3.05 30.16 -15.16
C ASN A 185 3.08 31.70 -15.02
N ALA A 186 2.95 32.21 -13.80
CA ALA A 186 3.09 33.64 -13.49
C ALA A 186 4.53 34.18 -13.56
N PHE A 187 5.50 33.41 -14.09
CA PHE A 187 6.90 33.82 -14.25
C PHE A 187 7.22 34.19 -15.71
N ASP A 188 6.93 33.30 -16.66
CA ASP A 188 7.10 33.62 -18.08
C ASP A 188 5.97 34.52 -18.60
N LEU A 189 4.80 34.46 -17.96
CA LEU A 189 3.57 35.16 -18.32
C LEU A 189 3.04 35.95 -17.10
N PRO A 190 3.56 37.15 -16.79
CA PRO A 190 3.23 37.88 -15.56
C PRO A 190 1.73 38.20 -15.38
N GLN A 191 0.94 38.22 -16.45
CA GLN A 191 -0.52 38.34 -16.38
C GLN A 191 -1.19 37.16 -15.65
N ASN A 192 -0.56 35.98 -15.64
CA ASN A 192 -1.06 34.76 -14.99
C ASN A 192 -0.96 34.81 -13.44
N VAL A 193 -0.69 35.98 -12.82
CA VAL A 193 -0.94 36.18 -11.37
C VAL A 193 -2.42 36.07 -11.01
N ARG A 194 -3.33 36.21 -12.00
CA ARG A 194 -4.72 35.75 -11.93
C ARG A 194 -4.97 34.81 -13.09
N GLY A 195 -5.87 33.85 -12.93
CA GLY A 195 -6.23 32.98 -14.04
C GLY A 195 -7.14 31.83 -13.66
N GLU A 196 -7.25 30.90 -14.60
CA GLU A 196 -8.05 29.69 -14.47
C GLU A 196 -7.14 28.46 -14.67
N VAL A 197 -7.46 27.36 -13.99
CA VAL A 197 -6.84 26.04 -14.13
C VAL A 197 -7.91 24.98 -14.27
N THR A 198 -7.64 23.94 -15.05
CA THR A 198 -8.49 22.75 -15.10
C THR A 198 -7.90 21.69 -14.18
N VAL A 199 -8.76 21.06 -13.38
CA VAL A 199 -8.44 19.89 -12.56
C VAL A 199 -9.30 18.74 -13.07
N GLU A 200 -8.68 17.69 -13.61
CA GLU A 200 -9.38 16.60 -14.31
C GLU A 200 -8.91 15.20 -13.87
N SER A 201 -9.79 14.23 -14.07
CA SER A 201 -9.61 12.81 -13.78
C SER A 201 -8.96 12.09 -14.95
N LEU A 202 -7.87 11.36 -14.70
CA LEU A 202 -7.14 10.63 -15.75
C LEU A 202 -7.78 9.29 -16.12
N ASP A 203 -8.62 8.72 -15.24
CA ASP A 203 -9.34 7.46 -15.45
C ASP A 203 -10.86 7.65 -15.64
N GLY A 204 -11.30 8.91 -15.83
CA GLY A 204 -12.71 9.25 -16.03
C GLY A 204 -13.60 9.08 -14.79
N LYS A 205 -13.06 8.71 -13.62
CA LYS A 205 -13.89 8.66 -12.39
C LYS A 205 -14.23 10.09 -11.94
N PRO A 206 -15.51 10.43 -11.69
CA PRO A 206 -15.90 11.75 -11.25
C PRO A 206 -15.58 11.98 -9.77
N PHE A 207 -15.22 13.22 -9.42
CA PHE A 207 -14.84 13.65 -8.07
C PHE A 207 -15.38 15.06 -7.79
N ARG A 208 -15.24 15.57 -6.57
CA ARG A 208 -15.47 16.98 -6.20
C ARG A 208 -14.16 17.63 -5.80
N VAL A 209 -13.98 18.90 -6.17
CA VAL A 209 -12.97 19.76 -5.54
C VAL A 209 -13.59 20.35 -4.26
N LEU A 210 -12.86 20.26 -3.14
CA LEU A 210 -13.31 20.70 -1.82
C LEU A 210 -12.68 22.05 -1.43
N THR A 211 -11.34 22.13 -1.47
CA THR A 211 -10.59 23.34 -1.14
C THR A 211 -9.41 23.56 -2.09
N VAL A 212 -8.94 24.80 -2.19
CA VAL A 212 -7.65 25.16 -2.79
C VAL A 212 -6.87 25.98 -1.76
N ASN A 213 -5.66 25.52 -1.41
CA ASN A 213 -4.84 26.05 -0.31
C ASN A 213 -5.61 26.16 1.04
N GLY A 214 -6.59 25.28 1.26
CA GLY A 214 -7.44 25.26 2.45
C GLY A 214 -8.64 26.24 2.43
N ALA A 215 -8.76 27.10 1.42
CA ALA A 215 -9.94 27.94 1.20
C ALA A 215 -10.96 27.23 0.28
N PRO A 216 -12.28 27.52 0.37
CA PRO A 216 -13.27 26.98 -0.56
C PRO A 216 -12.90 27.26 -2.02
N ALA A 217 -13.04 26.25 -2.89
CA ALA A 217 -12.62 26.36 -4.28
C ALA A 217 -13.52 27.30 -5.09
N VAL A 218 -12.93 28.29 -5.76
CA VAL A 218 -13.67 29.24 -6.61
C VAL A 218 -13.86 28.62 -7.99
N LEU A 219 -15.06 28.11 -8.27
CA LEU A 219 -15.38 27.54 -9.58
C LEU A 219 -15.46 28.60 -10.68
N VAL A 220 -15.10 28.23 -11.91
CA VAL A 220 -15.32 29.04 -13.12
C VAL A 220 -16.82 29.18 -13.41
N ASP A 221 -17.57 28.09 -13.23
CA ASP A 221 -19.03 28.04 -13.22
C ASP A 221 -19.52 27.52 -11.85
N PRO A 222 -20.12 28.37 -11.00
CA PRO A 222 -20.67 27.96 -9.72
C PRO A 222 -21.82 26.96 -9.80
N ALA A 223 -22.58 26.91 -10.91
CA ALA A 223 -23.73 26.00 -11.04
C ALA A 223 -23.29 24.53 -11.03
N ARG A 224 -22.08 24.24 -11.52
CA ARG A 224 -21.48 22.89 -11.49
C ARG A 224 -21.34 22.30 -10.08
N ALA A 225 -21.27 23.12 -9.01
CA ALA A 225 -21.24 22.59 -7.64
C ALA A 225 -22.49 21.76 -7.28
N ALA A 226 -23.65 22.12 -7.86
CA ALA A 226 -24.93 21.44 -7.67
C ALA A 226 -25.07 20.17 -8.54
N MET A 227 -24.24 19.99 -9.56
CA MET A 227 -24.31 18.86 -10.51
C MET A 227 -23.69 17.55 -9.98
N GLY A 228 -23.29 17.51 -8.72
CA GLY A 228 -22.63 16.36 -8.10
C GLY A 228 -21.13 16.29 -8.42
N PRO A 229 -20.48 15.13 -8.20
CA PRO A 229 -19.13 14.87 -8.69
C PRO A 229 -19.03 15.03 -10.21
N GLN A 230 -17.86 15.43 -10.72
CA GLN A 230 -17.57 15.63 -12.15
C GLN A 230 -16.16 15.11 -12.48
N GLU A 231 -15.96 14.67 -13.72
CA GLU A 231 -14.65 14.22 -14.23
C GLU A 231 -13.65 15.36 -14.40
N SER A 232 -14.13 16.60 -14.50
CA SER A 232 -13.32 17.79 -14.72
C SER A 232 -13.96 19.04 -14.11
N TRP A 233 -13.12 19.87 -13.48
CA TRP A 233 -13.48 21.13 -12.83
C TRP A 233 -12.57 22.24 -13.33
N GLN A 234 -13.15 23.39 -13.67
CA GLN A 234 -12.38 24.60 -13.94
C GLN A 234 -12.44 25.51 -12.71
N LEU A 235 -11.27 25.90 -12.20
CA LEU A 235 -11.08 26.67 -10.97
C LEU A 235 -10.41 28.00 -11.26
N ARG A 236 -10.86 29.07 -10.60
CA ARG A 236 -10.19 30.38 -10.60
C ARG A 236 -9.17 30.47 -9.47
N TYR A 237 -8.09 31.19 -9.71
CA TYR A 237 -7.13 31.56 -8.68
C TYR A 237 -6.72 33.04 -8.83
N ASP A 238 -6.37 33.67 -7.70
CA ASP A 238 -5.80 35.00 -7.64
C ASP A 238 -4.62 35.01 -6.66
N LEU A 239 -3.43 35.32 -7.16
CA LEU A 239 -2.19 35.46 -6.39
C LEU A 239 -1.81 36.95 -6.17
N SER A 240 -2.49 37.89 -6.83
CA SER A 240 -2.10 39.31 -6.91
C SER A 240 -2.12 40.04 -5.56
N ALA A 241 -2.96 39.59 -4.62
CA ALA A 241 -3.07 40.12 -3.27
C ALA A 241 -2.10 39.45 -2.27
N ILE A 242 -1.31 38.46 -2.70
CA ILE A 242 -0.41 37.70 -1.84
C ILE A 242 1.01 38.32 -1.93
N PRO A 243 1.57 38.86 -0.83
CA PRO A 243 2.93 39.40 -0.84
C PRO A 243 3.97 38.27 -0.91
N CYS A 244 5.20 38.57 -1.36
CA CYS A 244 6.19 37.54 -1.68
C CYS A 244 6.48 36.58 -0.52
N GLU A 245 6.50 37.10 0.72
CA GLU A 245 6.82 36.38 1.96
C GLU A 245 5.75 35.34 2.33
N ARG A 246 4.56 35.44 1.73
CA ARG A 246 3.43 34.52 1.92
C ARG A 246 2.99 33.84 0.62
N MET A 247 3.73 34.03 -0.48
CA MET A 247 3.37 33.47 -1.79
C MET A 247 3.55 31.95 -1.77
N PRO A 248 2.47 31.15 -1.86
CA PRO A 248 2.58 29.71 -1.77
C PRO A 248 3.38 29.15 -2.97
N PRO A 249 4.30 28.18 -2.78
CA PRO A 249 5.06 27.60 -3.88
C PRO A 249 4.21 26.68 -4.78
N TYR A 250 3.02 26.27 -4.31
CA TYR A 250 2.09 25.35 -4.99
C TYR A 250 0.64 25.79 -4.75
N LEU A 251 -0.25 25.53 -5.72
CA LEU A 251 -1.67 25.35 -5.45
C LEU A 251 -1.85 23.91 -5.00
N VAL A 252 -2.29 23.69 -3.76
CA VAL A 252 -2.68 22.38 -3.23
C VAL A 252 -4.20 22.31 -3.25
N ILE A 253 -4.72 21.35 -4.00
CA ILE A 253 -6.14 21.17 -4.28
C ILE A 253 -6.60 19.93 -3.52
N GLU A 254 -7.58 20.11 -2.63
CA GLU A 254 -8.24 18.99 -1.97
C GLU A 254 -9.39 18.48 -2.83
N THR A 255 -9.46 17.16 -3.00
CA THR A 255 -10.59 16.47 -3.61
C THR A 255 -11.29 15.54 -2.60
N ASP A 256 -12.50 15.08 -2.90
CA ASP A 256 -13.13 13.99 -2.14
C ASP A 256 -12.51 12.60 -2.44
N ARG A 257 -11.81 12.47 -3.57
CA ARG A 257 -11.34 11.22 -4.18
C ARG A 257 -10.22 10.53 -3.37
N PRO A 258 -10.38 9.30 -2.86
CA PRO A 258 -9.43 8.67 -1.91
C PRO A 258 -7.97 8.55 -2.40
N ASP A 259 -7.78 8.16 -3.67
CA ASP A 259 -6.49 7.99 -4.35
C ASP A 259 -5.88 9.32 -4.84
N ALA A 260 -6.58 10.45 -4.67
CA ALA A 260 -6.13 11.78 -5.08
C ALA A 260 -6.57 12.89 -4.09
N ARG A 261 -6.62 12.58 -2.78
CA ARG A 261 -7.16 13.49 -1.74
C ARG A 261 -6.52 14.88 -1.74
N LEU A 262 -5.21 14.95 -1.98
CA LEU A 262 -4.45 16.19 -2.12
C LEU A 262 -3.56 16.11 -3.35
N VAL A 263 -3.84 16.95 -4.35
CA VAL A 263 -3.05 17.08 -5.58
C VAL A 263 -2.46 18.47 -5.66
N ASP A 264 -1.36 18.67 -6.39
CA ASP A 264 -0.69 19.96 -6.47
C ASP A 264 -0.40 20.43 -7.90
N MET A 265 -0.36 21.74 -8.07
CA MET A 265 0.22 22.42 -9.22
C MET A 265 1.30 23.40 -8.75
N ARG A 266 2.48 23.36 -9.37
CA ARG A 266 3.54 24.33 -9.08
C ARG A 266 3.10 25.74 -9.45
N ILE A 267 3.32 26.71 -8.56
CA ILE A 267 3.20 28.14 -8.90
C ILE A 267 4.58 28.65 -9.32
N ARG A 268 4.83 28.79 -10.62
CA ARG A 268 6.02 29.48 -11.13
C ARG A 268 5.77 30.98 -11.04
N HIS A 269 6.40 31.65 -10.09
CA HIS A 269 6.34 33.11 -9.89
C HIS A 269 7.69 33.59 -9.34
N GLN A 270 8.00 34.90 -9.43
CA GLN A 270 9.29 35.44 -8.99
C GLN A 270 9.58 35.19 -7.50
N CYS A 271 8.55 35.31 -6.65
CA CYS A 271 8.68 35.08 -5.20
C CYS A 271 8.90 33.60 -4.84
N THR A 272 8.45 32.65 -5.68
CA THR A 272 8.36 31.23 -5.32
C THR A 272 9.56 30.41 -5.79
N ARG A 273 10.69 31.06 -6.13
CA ARG A 273 11.86 30.39 -6.72
C ARG A 273 12.52 29.43 -5.73
N ILE A 274 12.20 28.13 -5.85
CA ILE A 274 12.91 27.07 -5.13
C ILE A 274 14.35 27.01 -5.65
N SER A 275 15.32 26.98 -4.74
CA SER A 275 16.75 26.88 -5.04
C SER A 275 17.46 26.27 -3.84
N PRO A 276 17.45 24.94 -3.70
CA PRO A 276 17.91 24.26 -2.48
C PRO A 276 19.44 24.26 -2.40
N ASN A 277 19.95 24.16 -1.18
CA ASN A 277 21.38 24.06 -0.86
C ASN A 277 21.85 22.60 -0.69
N PHE A 278 20.94 21.64 -0.77
CA PHE A 278 21.23 20.23 -1.07
C PHE A 278 20.63 19.85 -2.42
N ALA A 279 21.25 18.92 -3.13
CA ALA A 279 20.82 18.48 -4.45
C ALA A 279 19.75 17.37 -4.37
N PHE A 280 18.61 17.70 -3.76
CA PHE A 280 17.45 16.81 -3.68
C PHE A 280 16.96 16.36 -5.07
N ASP A 281 16.49 15.12 -5.20
CA ASP A 281 15.89 14.59 -6.42
C ASP A 281 14.48 15.15 -6.71
N GLN A 282 13.79 15.58 -5.67
CA GLN A 282 12.51 16.27 -5.70
C GLN A 282 12.51 17.51 -4.79
N PHE A 283 11.52 18.39 -4.95
CA PHE A 283 11.43 19.67 -4.22
C PHE A 283 10.29 19.75 -3.20
N ARG A 284 9.46 18.70 -3.11
CA ARG A 284 8.35 18.59 -2.18
C ARG A 284 8.04 17.13 -1.83
N GLU A 285 7.33 16.90 -0.73
CA GLU A 285 6.62 15.64 -0.44
C GLU A 285 5.13 15.92 -0.12
N ASN A 286 4.27 14.97 -0.49
CA ASN A 286 2.85 14.95 -0.17
C ASN A 286 2.60 14.08 1.07
N LEU A 287 2.28 14.71 2.21
CA LEU A 287 1.95 14.02 3.46
C LEU A 287 0.51 13.48 3.46
N GLY A 288 -0.31 13.82 2.46
CA GLY A 288 -1.71 13.41 2.39
C GLY A 288 -2.57 13.99 3.53
N VAL A 289 -3.65 13.30 3.86
CA VAL A 289 -4.46 13.58 5.06
C VAL A 289 -3.79 12.93 6.27
N MET A 290 -3.68 13.64 7.39
CA MET A 290 -3.06 13.19 8.64
C MET A 290 -4.03 13.39 9.82
N ALA A 291 -4.16 12.41 10.71
CA ALA A 291 -4.83 12.64 12.00
C ALA A 291 -3.95 13.49 12.94
N PRO A 292 -4.52 14.27 13.88
CA PRO A 292 -3.75 14.93 14.93
C PRO A 292 -2.96 13.91 15.76
N GLY A 293 -1.64 14.11 15.90
CA GLY A 293 -0.72 13.15 16.52
C GLY A 293 -0.14 12.10 15.56
N GLU A 294 -0.60 11.99 14.32
CA GLU A 294 -0.10 11.00 13.37
C GLU A 294 1.32 11.35 12.88
N ALA A 295 2.20 10.35 12.85
CA ALA A 295 3.55 10.44 12.31
C ALA A 295 3.68 9.69 10.98
N LYS A 296 4.11 10.38 9.93
CA LYS A 296 4.41 9.80 8.61
C LYS A 296 5.91 9.87 8.32
N VAL A 297 6.42 8.82 7.68
CA VAL A 297 7.85 8.72 7.29
C VAL A 297 7.96 8.73 5.78
N PHE A 298 8.89 9.53 5.25
CA PHE A 298 9.25 9.52 3.83
C PHE A 298 10.77 9.40 3.64
N GLU A 299 11.17 8.86 2.49
CA GLU A 299 12.57 8.85 2.05
C GLU A 299 12.79 9.96 1.01
N LEU A 300 13.94 10.64 1.08
CA LEU A 300 14.36 11.69 0.17
C LEU A 300 15.77 11.40 -0.35
N VAL A 301 16.00 11.51 -1.65
CA VAL A 301 17.32 11.27 -2.23
C VAL A 301 18.06 12.60 -2.40
N ILE A 302 19.28 12.69 -1.88
CA ILE A 302 20.21 13.76 -2.22
C ILE A 302 21.23 13.18 -3.21
N LYS A 303 21.31 13.78 -4.40
CA LYS A 303 22.23 13.38 -5.48
C LYS A 303 23.51 14.21 -5.44
N ARG A 304 24.60 13.71 -6.05
CA ARG A 304 25.93 14.34 -6.04
C ARG A 304 26.42 14.55 -4.60
N ALA A 305 26.31 13.47 -3.83
CA ALA A 305 26.30 13.46 -2.37
C ALA A 305 27.68 13.39 -1.71
N ASN A 306 28.78 13.57 -2.43
CA ASN A 306 30.14 13.46 -1.93
C ASN A 306 30.43 14.38 -0.71
N GLY A 307 30.34 13.82 0.49
CA GLY A 307 30.47 14.51 1.78
C GLY A 307 29.16 14.99 2.43
N VAL A 308 27.99 14.72 1.84
CA VAL A 308 26.70 15.08 2.43
C VAL A 308 26.43 14.25 3.69
N ARG A 309 26.19 14.95 4.79
CA ARG A 309 25.63 14.37 6.02
C ARG A 309 24.56 15.31 6.56
N ILE A 310 23.35 14.81 6.74
CA ILE A 310 22.27 15.51 7.43
C ILE A 310 22.42 15.28 8.94
N ASP A 311 22.47 16.36 9.69
CA ASP A 311 22.59 16.36 11.15
C ASP A 311 21.21 16.49 11.84
N ARG A 312 20.28 17.21 11.20
CA ARG A 312 18.93 17.46 11.71
C ARG A 312 17.96 17.83 10.59
N VAL A 313 16.69 17.51 10.79
CA VAL A 313 15.57 18.06 10.01
C VAL A 313 14.55 18.66 10.98
N ASP A 314 14.21 19.93 10.80
CA ASP A 314 13.22 20.67 11.61
C ASP A 314 12.00 21.05 10.77
N SER A 315 10.83 21.22 11.39
CA SER A 315 9.67 21.85 10.73
C SER A 315 9.71 23.37 10.86
N LEU A 316 9.32 24.08 9.78
CA LEU A 316 9.08 25.52 9.79
C LEU A 316 7.58 25.88 9.84
N ASP A 317 6.66 24.92 9.68
CA ASP A 317 5.24 25.13 10.01
C ASP A 317 5.01 24.70 11.47
N PRO A 318 4.47 25.56 12.35
CA PRO A 318 4.34 25.28 13.78
C PRO A 318 3.37 24.14 14.10
N ARG A 319 2.55 23.69 13.15
CA ARG A 319 1.59 22.58 13.28
C ARG A 319 2.19 21.20 13.04
N LEU A 320 3.39 21.15 12.47
CA LEU A 320 4.14 19.92 12.24
C LEU A 320 5.39 19.90 13.13
N GLU A 321 5.78 18.71 13.55
CA GLU A 321 7.11 18.41 14.05
C GLU A 321 7.83 17.54 13.02
N ALA A 322 9.15 17.68 12.89
CA ALA A 322 9.94 16.85 11.99
C ALA A 322 11.16 16.31 12.71
N ARG A 323 11.61 15.13 12.28
CA ARG A 323 12.75 14.43 12.87
C ARG A 323 13.52 13.65 11.80
N PHE A 324 14.80 13.93 11.70
CA PHE A 324 15.77 13.07 11.01
C PHE A 324 15.79 11.69 11.71
N LEU A 325 15.63 10.60 10.94
CA LEU A 325 15.70 9.24 11.47
C LEU A 325 17.08 8.64 11.22
N ASP A 326 17.48 8.56 9.95
CA ASP A 326 18.74 7.99 9.49
C ASP A 326 19.10 8.49 8.08
N GLN A 327 20.32 8.19 7.65
CA GLN A 327 20.72 8.23 6.24
C GLN A 327 21.54 7.00 5.87
N LYS A 328 21.43 6.57 4.61
CA LYS A 328 22.19 5.45 4.02
C LYS A 328 22.73 5.84 2.64
N ALA A 329 23.81 5.19 2.21
CA ALA A 329 24.28 5.33 0.83
C ALA A 329 23.22 4.84 -0.17
N GLY A 330 23.06 5.56 -1.27
CA GLY A 330 22.23 5.16 -2.41
C GLY A 330 23.05 4.45 -3.50
N THR A 331 22.54 4.48 -4.72
CA THR A 331 23.28 4.11 -5.93
C THR A 331 24.16 5.27 -6.38
N ASP A 332 25.37 4.97 -6.88
CA ASP A 332 26.37 5.96 -7.30
C ASP A 332 26.70 6.99 -6.20
N ASP A 333 26.79 8.28 -6.54
CA ASP A 333 27.04 9.39 -5.63
C ASP A 333 25.72 9.98 -5.11
N GLU A 334 24.91 9.16 -4.45
CA GLU A 334 23.61 9.54 -3.86
C GLU A 334 23.51 9.07 -2.41
N ILE A 335 22.74 9.77 -1.56
CA ILE A 335 22.30 9.28 -0.25
C ILE A 335 20.79 9.30 -0.13
N LEU A 336 20.23 8.32 0.59
CA LEU A 336 18.84 8.30 1.01
C LEU A 336 18.75 8.82 2.45
N VAL A 337 17.84 9.77 2.69
CA VAL A 337 17.59 10.38 4.00
C VAL A 337 16.17 10.06 4.44
N ARG A 338 16.01 9.44 5.61
CA ARG A 338 14.70 9.06 6.17
C ARG A 338 14.24 10.13 7.16
N THR A 339 13.05 10.68 6.91
CA THR A 339 12.48 11.80 7.69
C THR A 339 11.10 11.44 8.20
N ALA A 340 10.88 11.56 9.51
CA ALA A 340 9.55 11.53 10.11
C ALA A 340 8.96 12.95 10.19
N VAL A 341 7.67 13.08 9.93
CA VAL A 341 6.88 14.31 10.10
C VAL A 341 5.61 13.95 10.88
N THR A 342 5.37 14.65 11.99
CA THR A 342 4.27 14.38 12.91
C THR A 342 3.32 15.57 12.94
N ALA A 343 2.03 15.35 12.75
CA ALA A 343 1.02 16.38 12.98
C ALA A 343 0.82 16.58 14.48
N LYS A 344 0.82 17.82 14.97
CA LYS A 344 0.61 18.06 16.42
C LYS A 344 -0.82 17.72 16.86
N PRO A 345 -1.04 17.25 18.10
CA PRO A 345 -2.37 16.84 18.57
C PRO A 345 -3.42 17.97 18.62
N ASP A 346 -2.98 19.23 18.69
CA ASP A 346 -3.82 20.44 18.69
C ASP A 346 -3.98 21.10 17.31
N ALA A 347 -3.24 20.60 16.30
CA ALA A 347 -3.24 21.17 14.96
C ALA A 347 -4.42 20.68 14.10
N SER A 348 -4.78 21.48 13.10
CA SER A 348 -5.75 21.12 12.05
C SER A 348 -5.57 21.97 10.78
N GLY A 349 -6.27 21.57 9.71
CA GLY A 349 -6.36 22.30 8.45
C GLY A 349 -5.25 22.01 7.45
N MET A 350 -5.26 22.74 6.33
CA MET A 350 -4.28 22.59 5.25
C MET A 350 -2.91 23.12 5.68
N VAL A 351 -1.87 22.30 5.47
CA VAL A 351 -0.46 22.65 5.66
C VAL A 351 0.21 22.77 4.30
N ILE A 352 0.93 23.87 4.09
CA ILE A 352 1.84 24.08 2.96
C ILE A 352 3.10 24.72 3.55
N GLY A 353 3.92 23.86 4.16
CA GLY A 353 5.08 24.25 4.97
C GLY A 353 6.40 23.92 4.30
N ALA A 354 7.48 24.08 5.07
CA ALA A 354 8.81 23.64 4.69
C ALA A 354 9.50 22.94 5.86
N LEU A 355 10.34 21.96 5.54
CA LEU A 355 11.27 21.32 6.46
C LEU A 355 12.67 21.83 6.20
N ARG A 356 13.40 22.21 7.26
CA ARG A 356 14.79 22.67 7.18
C ARG A 356 15.74 21.52 7.44
N PHE A 357 16.37 21.03 6.38
CA PHE A 357 17.48 20.09 6.46
C PHE A 357 18.75 20.85 6.82
N THR A 358 19.38 20.51 7.94
CA THR A 358 20.66 21.06 8.42
C THR A 358 21.72 19.96 8.37
N GLY A 359 22.92 20.29 7.88
CA GLY A 359 24.02 19.33 7.80
C GLY A 359 25.29 19.91 7.20
N VAL A 360 26.10 19.06 6.59
CA VAL A 360 27.28 19.43 5.77
C VAL A 360 27.14 18.87 4.35
N GLY A 361 27.83 19.49 3.38
CA GLY A 361 27.91 18.97 2.01
C GLY A 361 28.51 19.94 0.97
N PRO A 362 28.67 19.48 -0.30
CA PRO A 362 29.17 20.28 -1.41
C PRO A 362 28.13 21.32 -1.85
N ASP A 363 28.52 22.27 -2.70
CA ASP A 363 27.53 23.16 -3.31
C ASP A 363 26.76 22.42 -4.42
N PRO A 364 25.42 22.43 -4.45
CA PRO A 364 24.66 21.79 -5.52
C PRO A 364 24.87 22.44 -6.90
N LYS A 365 25.54 23.60 -6.97
CA LYS A 365 25.98 24.25 -8.22
C LYS A 365 27.47 24.01 -8.54
N GLN A 366 28.25 23.55 -7.56
CA GLN A 366 29.69 23.21 -7.68
C GLN A 366 29.94 21.87 -6.95
N PRO A 367 29.43 20.74 -7.49
CA PRO A 367 29.57 19.42 -6.88
C PRO A 367 31.04 18.97 -6.89
N VAL A 368 31.47 18.27 -5.84
CA VAL A 368 32.84 17.74 -5.73
C VAL A 368 32.91 16.36 -6.40
N PRO A 369 33.70 16.18 -7.48
CA PRO A 369 33.75 14.92 -8.22
C PRO A 369 34.17 13.70 -7.37
N PRO A 370 33.70 12.49 -7.71
CA PRO A 370 34.20 11.25 -7.10
C PRO A 370 35.72 11.15 -7.14
N GLY A 371 36.31 10.68 -6.04
CA GLY A 371 37.77 10.59 -5.86
C GLY A 371 38.45 11.88 -5.36
N GLN A 372 37.72 12.98 -5.21
CA GLN A 372 38.20 14.17 -4.46
C GLN A 372 37.70 14.15 -3.00
N PRO A 373 38.37 14.85 -2.06
CA PRO A 373 38.00 14.85 -0.65
C PRO A 373 36.55 15.30 -0.39
N ALA A 374 35.87 14.57 0.50
CA ALA A 374 34.49 14.82 0.88
C ALA A 374 34.26 16.26 1.40
N ALA A 375 33.20 16.91 0.90
CA ALA A 375 32.90 18.29 1.27
C ALA A 375 32.25 18.39 2.67
N SER A 376 32.90 19.11 3.58
CA SER A 376 32.49 19.27 4.99
C SER A 376 31.86 20.63 5.32
N ALA A 377 31.56 21.46 4.32
CA ALA A 377 31.02 22.80 4.54
C ALA A 377 29.57 22.74 5.10
N PRO A 378 29.23 23.48 6.17
CA PRO A 378 27.86 23.53 6.70
C PRO A 378 26.86 24.06 5.69
N ARG A 379 25.68 23.43 5.62
CA ARG A 379 24.57 23.77 4.73
C ARG A 379 23.23 23.67 5.46
N GLN A 380 22.32 24.56 5.10
CA GLN A 380 20.90 24.47 5.42
C GLN A 380 20.09 24.59 4.14
N SER A 381 19.13 23.70 3.94
CA SER A 381 18.21 23.75 2.80
C SER A 381 16.78 23.49 3.25
N ASP A 382 15.87 24.33 2.76
CA ASP A 382 14.44 24.12 2.95
C ASP A 382 13.89 23.22 1.84
N PHE A 383 12.93 22.37 2.20
CA PHE A 383 12.25 21.40 1.36
C PHE A 383 10.75 21.47 1.63
N VAL A 384 9.90 21.54 0.60
CA VAL A 384 8.46 21.82 0.80
C VAL A 384 7.72 20.56 1.28
N VAL A 385 6.75 20.72 2.18
CA VAL A 385 5.80 19.65 2.51
C VAL A 385 4.39 20.20 2.50
N TYR A 386 3.43 19.41 2.02
CA TYR A 386 2.02 19.75 2.11
C TYR A 386 1.19 18.56 2.56
N GLY A 387 0.07 18.85 3.23
CA GLY A 387 -0.81 17.86 3.81
C GLY A 387 -2.06 18.51 4.40
N LYS A 388 -3.01 17.71 4.88
CA LYS A 388 -4.17 18.21 5.62
C LYS A 388 -4.24 17.50 6.96
N ILE A 389 -4.10 18.25 8.04
CA ILE A 389 -4.34 17.72 9.38
C ILE A 389 -5.85 17.75 9.60
N GLU A 390 -6.45 16.62 9.96
CA GLU A 390 -7.87 16.54 10.26
C GLU A 390 -8.20 17.37 11.51
N GLN A 391 -9.46 17.82 11.62
CA GLN A 391 -9.88 18.53 12.83
C GLN A 391 -10.12 17.50 13.94
N ALA A 392 -9.39 17.61 15.04
CA ALA A 392 -9.67 16.84 16.25
C ALA A 392 -11.16 16.97 16.60
N ALA A 393 -11.85 15.84 16.74
CA ALA A 393 -13.29 15.83 16.97
C ALA A 393 -13.61 16.62 18.26
N PRO A 394 -14.57 17.57 18.25
CA PRO A 394 -14.96 18.27 19.47
C PRO A 394 -15.49 17.26 20.48
N ALA A 395 -15.02 17.37 21.73
CA ALA A 395 -15.46 16.46 22.81
C ALA A 395 -17.00 16.46 22.89
N PRO A 396 -17.64 15.28 22.86
CA PRO A 396 -19.08 15.20 22.59
C PRO A 396 -19.91 15.83 23.70
N ALA A 397 -20.70 16.84 23.33
CA ALA A 397 -21.78 17.33 24.17
C ALA A 397 -22.84 16.22 24.38
N ALA A 398 -23.49 16.22 25.54
CA ALA A 398 -24.45 15.16 25.89
C ALA A 398 -25.58 15.05 24.85
N PRO A 399 -25.88 13.84 24.32
CA PRO A 399 -26.75 13.69 23.16
C PRO A 399 -28.24 13.85 23.50
N ALA A 400 -28.96 14.56 22.63
CA ALA A 400 -30.41 14.46 22.54
C ALA A 400 -30.80 13.19 21.75
N ALA A 401 -31.96 12.60 22.07
CA ALA A 401 -32.35 11.29 21.52
C ALA A 401 -32.73 11.34 20.03
N GLY A 402 -31.97 10.62 19.20
CA GLY A 402 -32.25 10.34 17.79
C GLY A 402 -31.41 9.13 17.34
N ALA A 403 -32.00 8.18 16.63
CA ALA A 403 -31.41 6.85 16.47
C ALA A 403 -30.33 6.78 15.37
N ALA A 404 -29.12 6.36 15.78
CA ALA A 404 -28.07 5.79 14.95
C ALA A 404 -27.53 4.54 15.68
N PRO A 405 -26.95 3.54 14.99
CA PRO A 405 -26.43 2.33 15.64
C PRO A 405 -25.32 2.68 16.65
N ALA A 406 -25.36 2.03 17.82
CA ALA A 406 -24.47 2.37 18.92
C ALA A 406 -22.99 2.13 18.57
N ALA A 407 -22.14 3.08 18.95
CA ALA A 407 -20.70 2.86 19.01
C ALA A 407 -20.38 1.69 19.96
N PRO A 408 -19.35 0.86 19.69
CA PRO A 408 -19.05 -0.30 20.50
C PRO A 408 -18.71 0.09 21.94
N ALA A 409 -19.15 -0.73 22.90
CA ALA A 409 -18.69 -0.63 24.28
C ALA A 409 -17.16 -0.83 24.33
N ALA A 410 -16.50 -0.15 25.27
CA ALA A 410 -15.04 0.02 25.37
C ALA A 410 -14.24 -1.19 24.87
N ALA A 411 -13.41 -0.95 23.84
CA ALA A 411 -12.55 -1.96 23.26
C ALA A 411 -11.63 -2.55 24.33
N ILE A 412 -11.62 -3.88 24.44
CA ILE A 412 -10.72 -4.62 25.31
C ILE A 412 -9.60 -5.15 24.42
N GLN A 413 -8.34 -5.03 24.84
CA GLN A 413 -7.25 -5.67 24.11
C GLN A 413 -7.48 -7.19 24.08
N PRO A 414 -7.36 -7.84 22.90
CA PRO A 414 -7.53 -9.28 22.77
C PRO A 414 -6.45 -10.00 23.59
N LEU A 415 -6.65 -11.29 23.82
CA LEU A 415 -5.67 -12.11 24.53
C LEU A 415 -4.28 -11.99 23.85
N PRO A 416 -3.19 -11.96 24.65
CA PRO A 416 -1.83 -11.97 24.12
C PRO A 416 -1.64 -13.06 23.08
N VAL A 417 -0.89 -12.76 22.02
CA VAL A 417 -0.65 -13.69 20.93
C VAL A 417 0.23 -14.85 21.42
N VAL A 418 -0.32 -16.06 21.42
CA VAL A 418 0.40 -17.29 21.82
C VAL A 418 0.68 -18.12 20.58
N LEU A 419 1.96 -18.22 20.20
CA LEU A 419 2.44 -18.88 18.98
C LEU A 419 3.27 -20.15 19.26
N ARG A 420 3.24 -20.67 20.50
CA ARG A 420 3.93 -21.91 20.90
C ARG A 420 3.00 -22.77 21.75
N ILE A 421 3.06 -24.09 21.58
CA ILE A 421 2.40 -25.05 22.48
C ILE A 421 3.09 -25.09 23.85
N ALA A 422 2.37 -25.47 24.89
CA ALA A 422 2.93 -25.59 26.23
C ALA A 422 3.87 -26.79 26.33
N GLU A 423 4.95 -26.66 27.12
CA GLU A 423 5.89 -27.77 27.33
C GLU A 423 5.32 -28.84 28.28
N ARG A 424 4.48 -28.44 29.24
CA ARG A 424 4.00 -29.29 30.34
C ARG A 424 2.51 -29.10 30.60
N ALA A 425 1.82 -30.18 30.97
CA ALA A 425 0.38 -30.18 31.25
C ALA A 425 -0.07 -29.11 32.27
N SER A 426 0.79 -28.75 33.24
CA SER A 426 0.50 -27.74 34.27
C SER A 426 0.18 -26.33 33.75
N GLU A 427 0.59 -26.03 32.51
CA GLU A 427 0.41 -24.71 31.85
C GLU A 427 -0.91 -24.60 31.07
N VAL A 428 -1.60 -25.72 30.86
CA VAL A 428 -2.86 -25.81 30.10
C VAL A 428 -3.99 -26.24 31.04
N PRO A 429 -5.20 -25.64 30.97
CA PRO A 429 -6.31 -26.02 31.82
C PRO A 429 -7.02 -27.24 31.21
N MET A 430 -6.36 -28.40 31.23
CA MET A 430 -6.87 -29.66 30.69
C MET A 430 -6.38 -30.88 31.49
N ASP A 431 -6.96 -32.06 31.24
CA ASP A 431 -6.47 -33.30 31.83
C ASP A 431 -5.04 -33.63 31.35
N ALA A 432 -4.18 -34.06 32.28
CA ALA A 432 -2.78 -34.31 31.98
C ALA A 432 -2.57 -35.50 31.03
N ALA A 433 -3.38 -36.56 31.13
CA ALA A 433 -3.26 -37.68 30.21
C ALA A 433 -3.75 -37.31 28.79
N ARG A 434 -4.78 -36.45 28.68
CA ARG A 434 -5.21 -35.85 27.41
C ARG A 434 -4.17 -34.91 26.81
N PHE A 435 -3.49 -34.10 27.63
CA PHE A 435 -2.40 -33.23 27.17
C PHE A 435 -1.25 -34.03 26.56
N GLU A 436 -0.74 -35.05 27.25
CA GLU A 436 0.35 -35.90 26.71
C GLU A 436 -0.09 -36.66 25.46
N ARG A 437 -1.33 -37.14 25.41
CA ARG A 437 -1.93 -37.75 24.21
C ARG A 437 -1.99 -36.75 23.04
N ALA A 438 -2.41 -35.52 23.28
CA ALA A 438 -2.52 -34.47 22.27
C ALA A 438 -1.14 -34.08 21.72
N ARG A 439 -0.13 -33.87 22.60
CA ARG A 439 1.27 -33.68 22.18
C ARG A 439 1.78 -34.85 21.34
N ALA A 440 1.57 -36.09 21.78
CA ALA A 440 1.98 -37.28 21.03
C ALA A 440 1.24 -37.42 19.68
N SER A 441 0.00 -36.93 19.56
CA SER A 441 -0.73 -36.86 18.28
C SER A 441 -0.17 -35.78 17.35
N VAL A 442 0.18 -34.61 17.87
CA VAL A 442 0.87 -33.53 17.13
C VAL A 442 2.19 -34.05 16.56
N GLU A 443 3.04 -34.67 17.38
CA GLU A 443 4.32 -35.24 16.93
C GLU A 443 4.15 -36.29 15.82
N ARG A 444 3.14 -37.17 15.92
CA ARG A 444 2.83 -38.14 14.85
C ARG A 444 2.35 -37.45 13.57
N GLY A 445 1.56 -36.38 13.67
CA GLY A 445 1.12 -35.58 12.52
C GLY A 445 2.28 -34.86 11.84
N LEU A 446 3.19 -34.25 12.61
CA LEU A 446 4.40 -33.61 12.09
C LEU A 446 5.37 -34.64 11.49
N ALA A 447 5.49 -35.84 12.08
CA ALA A 447 6.24 -36.95 11.51
C ALA A 447 5.65 -37.42 10.16
N TYR A 448 4.33 -37.57 10.06
CA TYR A 448 3.65 -37.83 8.79
C TYR A 448 3.98 -36.74 7.76
N LEU A 449 3.83 -35.46 8.11
CA LEU A 449 4.10 -34.35 7.20
C LEU A 449 5.57 -34.29 6.74
N ARG A 450 6.53 -34.65 7.61
CA ARG A 450 7.95 -34.83 7.22
C ARG A 450 8.13 -35.90 6.14
N THR A 451 7.32 -36.97 6.14
CA THR A 451 7.36 -38.01 5.07
C THR A 451 6.57 -37.62 3.82
N ALA A 452 5.53 -36.79 3.96
CA ALA A 452 4.69 -36.34 2.84
C ALA A 452 5.23 -35.11 2.09
N GLN A 453 6.26 -34.42 2.62
CA GLN A 453 6.83 -33.21 2.00
C GLN A 453 7.40 -33.51 0.61
N GLY A 454 6.91 -32.78 -0.40
CA GLY A 454 7.29 -32.96 -1.81
C GLY A 454 8.75 -32.61 -2.11
N PRO A 455 9.23 -32.90 -3.34
CA PRO A 455 10.62 -32.64 -3.75
C PRO A 455 10.98 -31.14 -3.76
N GLY A 456 10.05 -30.24 -4.09
CA GLY A 456 10.24 -28.79 -3.99
C GLY A 456 10.31 -28.26 -2.56
N GLY A 457 9.77 -29.00 -1.58
CA GLY A 457 9.71 -28.62 -0.17
C GLY A 457 8.33 -28.16 0.31
N GLY A 458 7.31 -28.19 -0.55
CA GLY A 458 5.93 -27.91 -0.19
C GLY A 458 5.11 -29.17 0.09
N TRP A 459 3.81 -28.95 0.26
CA TRP A 459 2.77 -29.99 0.30
C TRP A 459 1.71 -29.72 -0.78
N LEU A 460 1.05 -30.77 -1.25
CA LEU A 460 0.17 -30.79 -2.42
C LEU A 460 0.84 -30.30 -3.72
N GLU A 461 2.18 -30.41 -3.85
CA GLU A 461 2.94 -29.90 -5.01
C GLU A 461 2.30 -30.30 -6.36
N GLY A 462 2.12 -29.33 -7.26
CA GLY A 462 1.47 -29.52 -8.56
C GLY A 462 -0.07 -29.56 -8.55
N SER A 463 -0.71 -29.58 -7.38
CA SER A 463 -2.18 -29.53 -7.25
C SER A 463 -2.75 -28.15 -7.59
N ALA A 464 -3.93 -28.14 -8.20
CA ALA A 464 -4.72 -26.94 -8.40
C ALA A 464 -6.14 -27.15 -7.87
N THR A 465 -6.79 -26.09 -7.37
CA THR A 465 -8.19 -26.16 -6.94
C THR A 465 -9.01 -25.00 -7.45
N LYS A 466 -10.30 -25.27 -7.67
CA LYS A 466 -11.30 -24.25 -7.99
C LYS A 466 -11.96 -23.80 -6.70
N ALA A 467 -11.53 -22.64 -6.18
CA ALA A 467 -12.13 -22.02 -5.01
C ALA A 467 -13.62 -21.71 -5.23
N THR A 468 -14.36 -21.50 -4.13
CA THR A 468 -15.78 -21.15 -4.19
C THR A 468 -16.03 -20.00 -5.14
N ASP A 469 -16.94 -20.24 -6.10
CA ASP A 469 -17.41 -19.31 -7.13
C ASP A 469 -16.34 -18.69 -8.06
N GLN A 470 -15.08 -19.15 -7.98
CA GLN A 470 -14.03 -18.78 -8.92
C GLN A 470 -14.18 -19.50 -10.27
N LYS A 471 -13.83 -18.81 -11.37
CA LYS A 471 -14.00 -19.35 -12.74
C LYS A 471 -12.88 -20.30 -13.17
N LYS A 472 -11.67 -20.14 -12.63
CA LYS A 472 -10.49 -20.97 -12.92
C LYS A 472 -10.04 -21.71 -11.67
N ALA A 473 -9.29 -22.80 -11.85
CA ALA A 473 -8.50 -23.35 -10.77
C ALA A 473 -7.23 -22.50 -10.55
N SER A 474 -6.86 -22.28 -9.29
CA SER A 474 -5.59 -21.66 -8.91
C SER A 474 -4.56 -22.74 -8.58
N TYR A 475 -3.31 -22.51 -8.99
CA TYR A 475 -2.16 -23.35 -8.70
C TYR A 475 -1.41 -22.90 -7.43
N ALA A 476 -1.92 -21.91 -6.68
CA ALA A 476 -1.30 -21.41 -5.45
C ALA A 476 -1.76 -22.14 -4.17
N VAL A 477 -2.60 -23.18 -4.30
CA VAL A 477 -2.96 -24.09 -3.19
C VAL A 477 -1.73 -24.62 -2.45
N PRO A 478 -0.66 -25.11 -3.12
CA PRO A 478 0.52 -25.64 -2.44
C PRO A 478 1.17 -24.58 -1.54
N SER A 479 1.20 -23.31 -1.96
CA SER A 479 1.72 -22.20 -1.14
C SER A 479 0.91 -22.03 0.14
N ALA A 480 -0.43 -21.98 0.06
CA ALA A 480 -1.25 -21.80 1.25
C ALA A 480 -1.18 -22.98 2.24
N VAL A 481 -1.17 -24.22 1.73
CA VAL A 481 -1.07 -25.41 2.60
C VAL A 481 0.34 -25.54 3.19
N THR A 482 1.38 -25.23 2.42
CA THR A 482 2.77 -25.18 2.91
C THR A 482 2.95 -24.11 3.98
N ALA A 483 2.27 -22.96 3.88
CA ALA A 483 2.28 -21.93 4.92
C ALA A 483 1.60 -22.40 6.21
N LEU A 484 0.43 -23.05 6.13
CA LEU A 484 -0.21 -23.66 7.29
C LEU A 484 0.65 -24.76 7.94
N ALA A 485 1.38 -25.55 7.14
CA ALA A 485 2.36 -26.49 7.66
C ALA A 485 3.51 -25.79 8.39
N VAL A 486 4.11 -24.73 7.81
CA VAL A 486 5.17 -23.93 8.46
C VAL A 486 4.69 -23.33 9.78
N LYS A 487 3.42 -22.89 9.88
CA LYS A 487 2.83 -22.51 11.18
C LYS A 487 2.90 -23.67 12.16
N ALA A 488 2.35 -24.84 11.82
CA ALA A 488 2.27 -26.00 12.72
C ALA A 488 3.67 -26.42 13.24
N PHE A 489 4.62 -26.64 12.33
CA PHE A 489 6.01 -26.94 12.70
C PHE A 489 6.58 -25.89 13.67
N ALA A 490 6.42 -24.60 13.40
CA ALA A 490 6.91 -23.55 14.27
C ALA A 490 6.17 -23.47 15.62
N GLN A 491 4.86 -23.72 15.70
CA GLN A 491 4.12 -23.76 16.96
C GLN A 491 4.57 -24.91 17.88
N ALA A 492 5.00 -26.03 17.30
CA ALA A 492 5.66 -27.13 18.01
C ALA A 492 7.14 -26.89 18.35
N GLY A 493 7.71 -25.74 17.96
CA GLY A 493 9.12 -25.36 18.21
C GLY A 493 10.09 -25.70 17.07
N HIS A 494 9.62 -26.28 15.96
CA HIS A 494 10.41 -26.58 14.77
C HIS A 494 10.41 -25.38 13.79
N VAL A 495 11.07 -24.29 14.20
CA VAL A 495 11.24 -23.09 13.36
C VAL A 495 12.13 -23.35 12.14
N ALA A 496 11.96 -22.55 11.09
CA ALA A 496 12.64 -22.71 9.80
C ALA A 496 14.16 -22.41 9.83
N GLY A 497 14.71 -21.95 10.96
CA GLY A 497 16.16 -21.90 11.20
C GLY A 497 16.76 -23.26 11.62
N ASP A 498 15.99 -24.08 12.34
CA ASP A 498 16.50 -25.27 13.05
C ASP A 498 15.96 -26.60 12.49
N ASP A 499 14.74 -26.63 11.94
CA ASP A 499 14.16 -27.82 11.30
C ASP A 499 14.30 -27.79 9.77
N ARG A 500 14.88 -28.85 9.20
CA ARG A 500 15.14 -28.98 7.76
C ARG A 500 13.88 -29.01 6.90
N THR A 501 12.78 -29.57 7.40
CA THR A 501 11.49 -29.62 6.70
C THR A 501 10.85 -28.24 6.70
N ALA A 502 10.84 -27.52 7.83
CA ALA A 502 10.39 -26.13 7.91
C ALA A 502 11.25 -25.18 7.04
N ALA A 503 12.58 -25.36 7.02
CA ALA A 503 13.50 -24.59 6.19
C ALA A 503 13.23 -24.76 4.68
N ARG A 504 13.01 -26.01 4.22
CA ARG A 504 12.60 -26.30 2.83
C ARG A 504 11.24 -25.68 2.49
N ALA A 505 10.28 -25.73 3.42
CA ALA A 505 8.97 -25.15 3.23
C ALA A 505 9.01 -23.61 3.12
N MET A 506 9.81 -22.92 3.93
CA MET A 506 10.03 -21.49 3.76
C MET A 506 10.81 -21.13 2.48
N ALA A 507 11.70 -22.01 1.98
CA ALA A 507 12.31 -21.83 0.67
C ALA A 507 11.26 -21.96 -0.46
N PHE A 508 10.40 -22.98 -0.41
CA PHE A 508 9.28 -23.15 -1.33
C PHE A 508 8.38 -21.90 -1.35
N LEU A 509 7.98 -21.40 -0.18
CA LEU A 509 7.11 -20.21 -0.04
C LEU A 509 7.75 -18.96 -0.65
N ARG A 510 9.02 -18.66 -0.32
CA ARG A 510 9.75 -17.53 -0.92
C ARG A 510 9.77 -17.60 -2.44
N THR A 511 10.02 -18.77 -3.01
CA THR A 511 10.04 -18.98 -4.47
C THR A 511 8.67 -18.80 -5.12
N HIS A 512 7.60 -19.35 -4.53
CA HIS A 512 6.27 -19.40 -5.16
C HIS A 512 5.37 -18.19 -4.86
N THR A 513 5.77 -17.28 -3.96
CA THR A 513 5.04 -16.03 -3.68
C THR A 513 5.88 -14.76 -3.86
N GLY A 514 7.17 -14.87 -4.24
CA GLY A 514 8.06 -13.72 -4.39
C GLY A 514 8.36 -12.96 -3.09
N LEU A 515 8.20 -13.60 -1.92
CA LEU A 515 8.39 -12.99 -0.61
C LEU A 515 9.82 -12.48 -0.41
N GLY A 516 9.97 -11.22 0.00
CA GLY A 516 11.27 -10.52 0.06
C GLY A 516 11.73 -9.96 -1.30
N GLY A 517 10.92 -10.10 -2.34
CA GLY A 517 11.09 -9.50 -3.66
C GLY A 517 9.79 -8.81 -4.10
N ALA A 518 9.36 -9.05 -5.34
CA ALA A 518 8.02 -8.67 -5.79
C ALA A 518 6.99 -9.68 -5.28
N PHE A 519 6.27 -9.34 -4.22
CA PHE A 519 5.30 -10.24 -3.59
C PHE A 519 4.04 -10.42 -4.44
N GLU A 520 3.82 -11.65 -4.89
CA GLU A 520 2.78 -12.07 -5.83
C GLU A 520 2.18 -13.39 -5.29
N PRO A 521 1.25 -13.35 -4.31
CA PRO A 521 0.81 -14.54 -3.58
C PRO A 521 -0.02 -15.53 -4.41
N ASP A 522 -0.59 -15.11 -5.54
CA ASP A 522 -1.13 -16.03 -6.54
C ASP A 522 -1.02 -15.43 -7.97
N PRO A 523 0.03 -15.78 -8.73
CA PRO A 523 0.20 -15.36 -10.12
C PRO A 523 -0.92 -15.84 -11.07
N SER A 524 -1.76 -16.79 -10.64
CA SER A 524 -2.94 -17.26 -11.38
C SER A 524 -4.25 -16.56 -10.98
N SER A 525 -4.20 -15.67 -9.98
CA SER A 525 -5.25 -14.74 -9.54
C SER A 525 -6.59 -15.40 -9.13
N GLY A 526 -6.54 -16.41 -8.26
CA GLY A 526 -7.73 -17.10 -7.71
C GLY A 526 -7.72 -17.41 -6.20
N LEU A 527 -6.58 -17.26 -5.50
CA LEU A 527 -6.39 -17.59 -4.08
C LEU A 527 -5.48 -16.60 -3.30
N GLY A 528 -5.05 -15.49 -3.91
CA GLY A 528 -4.02 -14.61 -3.34
C GLY A 528 -4.23 -14.19 -1.88
N THR A 529 -5.45 -13.84 -1.48
CA THR A 529 -5.76 -13.44 -0.08
C THR A 529 -5.58 -14.59 0.90
N TYR A 530 -5.95 -15.80 0.48
CA TYR A 530 -5.84 -17.02 1.28
C TYR A 530 -4.35 -17.40 1.47
N VAL A 531 -3.54 -17.29 0.41
CA VAL A 531 -2.08 -17.51 0.48
C VAL A 531 -1.39 -16.44 1.32
N ALA A 532 -1.73 -15.16 1.14
CA ALA A 532 -1.13 -14.07 1.92
C ALA A 532 -1.46 -14.18 3.42
N SER A 533 -2.71 -14.51 3.77
CA SER A 533 -3.14 -14.71 5.17
C SER A 533 -2.39 -15.88 5.81
N THR A 534 -2.34 -17.02 5.14
CA THR A 534 -1.66 -18.21 5.66
C THR A 534 -0.14 -18.01 5.78
N LEU A 535 0.48 -17.31 4.82
CA LEU A 535 1.89 -16.94 4.86
C LEU A 535 2.22 -15.96 6.00
N LEU A 536 1.39 -14.96 6.24
CA LEU A 536 1.62 -14.01 7.34
C LEU A 536 1.55 -14.72 8.71
N MET A 537 0.59 -15.63 8.90
CA MET A 537 0.57 -16.49 10.10
C MET A 537 1.83 -17.35 10.23
N ALA A 538 2.33 -17.91 9.12
CA ALA A 538 3.54 -18.74 9.09
C ALA A 538 4.81 -17.95 9.45
N LEU A 539 4.91 -16.70 8.98
CA LEU A 539 6.02 -15.78 9.28
C LEU A 539 5.97 -15.32 10.74
N ALA A 540 4.80 -14.90 11.23
CA ALA A 540 4.61 -14.53 12.63
C ALA A 540 4.97 -15.69 13.58
N ALA A 541 4.56 -16.92 13.22
CA ALA A 541 4.90 -18.12 13.97
C ALA A 541 6.40 -18.42 14.04
N GLN A 542 7.27 -17.87 13.18
CA GLN A 542 8.71 -18.03 13.37
C GLN A 542 9.21 -17.31 14.63
N GLN A 543 8.59 -16.18 14.99
CA GLN A 543 9.05 -15.27 16.05
C GLN A 543 10.51 -14.78 15.83
N ASP A 544 10.84 -14.49 14.56
CA ASP A 544 12.16 -14.03 14.11
C ASP A 544 12.08 -12.58 13.60
N ASP A 545 12.76 -11.66 14.29
CA ASP A 545 12.81 -10.23 13.93
C ASP A 545 13.46 -9.99 12.54
N ALA A 546 14.29 -10.92 12.05
CA ALA A 546 14.86 -10.84 10.70
C ALA A 546 13.83 -11.02 9.59
N LEU A 547 12.60 -11.47 9.92
CA LEU A 547 11.47 -11.56 8.99
C LEU A 547 10.54 -10.33 9.03
N SER A 548 10.91 -9.28 9.78
CA SER A 548 10.08 -8.09 9.98
C SER A 548 9.73 -7.35 8.68
N GLU A 549 10.64 -7.26 7.71
CA GLU A 549 10.35 -6.68 6.38
C GLU A 549 9.34 -7.51 5.60
N GLN A 550 9.45 -8.84 5.65
CA GLN A 550 8.55 -9.79 4.99
C GLN A 550 7.16 -9.78 5.64
N VAL A 551 7.10 -9.70 6.97
CA VAL A 551 5.84 -9.50 7.73
C VAL A 551 5.18 -8.17 7.34
N ALA A 552 5.95 -7.08 7.24
CA ALA A 552 5.45 -5.78 6.80
C ALA A 552 4.95 -5.80 5.34
N GLN A 553 5.66 -6.50 4.45
CA GLN A 553 5.29 -6.66 3.04
C GLN A 553 3.93 -7.36 2.88
N VAL A 554 3.74 -8.53 3.53
CA VAL A 554 2.48 -9.27 3.42
C VAL A 554 1.33 -8.53 4.10
N ARG A 555 1.58 -7.83 5.23
CA ARG A 555 0.60 -6.95 5.88
C ARG A 555 0.20 -5.76 5.00
N GLY A 556 1.12 -5.19 4.23
CA GLY A 556 0.83 -4.11 3.28
C GLY A 556 -0.15 -4.58 2.20
N TRP A 557 0.20 -5.67 1.52
CA TRP A 557 -0.63 -6.30 0.50
C TRP A 557 -2.03 -6.68 1.03
N LEU A 558 -2.13 -7.22 2.25
CA LEU A 558 -3.42 -7.54 2.90
C LEU A 558 -4.26 -6.31 3.28
N ARG A 559 -3.70 -5.11 3.38
CA ARG A 559 -4.48 -3.87 3.50
C ARG A 559 -4.97 -3.37 2.15
N GLU A 560 -4.19 -3.56 1.09
CA GLU A 560 -4.49 -3.12 -0.28
C GLU A 560 -5.63 -3.92 -0.94
N VAL A 561 -5.78 -5.22 -0.64
CA VAL A 561 -6.83 -6.08 -1.23
C VAL A 561 -8.16 -6.14 -0.45
N GLN A 562 -8.41 -5.20 0.46
CA GLN A 562 -9.67 -5.13 1.20
C GLN A 562 -10.77 -4.43 0.39
N TRP A 563 -12.00 -4.94 0.42
CA TRP A 563 -13.13 -4.29 -0.23
C TRP A 563 -13.58 -3.04 0.56
N ASP A 564 -12.92 -1.90 0.37
CA ASP A 564 -13.24 -0.63 1.02
C ASP A 564 -13.64 0.50 0.02
N GLN A 565 -13.60 1.76 0.45
CA GLN A 565 -13.96 2.90 -0.41
C GLN A 565 -13.02 3.12 -1.60
N ALA A 566 -11.77 2.64 -1.57
CA ALA A 566 -10.84 2.69 -2.69
C ALA A 566 -11.26 1.72 -3.81
N GLU A 567 -11.76 0.53 -3.43
CA GLU A 567 -12.38 -0.45 -4.33
C GLU A 567 -13.84 -0.08 -4.69
N GLY A 568 -14.31 1.11 -4.32
CA GLY A 568 -15.61 1.66 -4.70
C GLY A 568 -16.79 1.23 -3.81
N HIS A 569 -16.54 0.53 -2.69
CA HIS A 569 -17.59 0.12 -1.77
C HIS A 569 -17.80 1.15 -0.66
N ALA A 570 -19.00 1.74 -0.61
CA ALA A 570 -19.40 2.65 0.46
C ALA A 570 -19.56 1.90 1.81
N PRO A 571 -19.38 2.58 2.97
CA PRO A 571 -19.37 1.94 4.29
C PRO A 571 -20.62 1.14 4.67
N ASP A 572 -21.74 1.40 4.00
CA ASP A 572 -23.04 0.73 4.16
C ASP A 572 -23.18 -0.55 3.30
N SER A 573 -22.38 -0.74 2.24
CA SER A 573 -22.40 -1.91 1.36
C SER A 573 -22.21 -3.24 2.10
N ASP A 574 -22.94 -4.25 1.64
CA ASP A 574 -22.85 -5.67 1.98
C ASP A 574 -21.48 -6.33 1.69
N TRP A 575 -20.62 -5.68 0.91
CA TRP A 575 -19.22 -6.10 0.69
C TRP A 575 -18.24 -5.39 1.63
N PHE A 576 -18.63 -4.26 2.24
CA PHE A 576 -17.68 -3.31 2.83
C PHE A 576 -16.88 -3.88 3.99
N GLY A 577 -15.55 -3.77 3.87
CA GLY A 577 -14.55 -4.26 4.80
C GLY A 577 -14.25 -5.75 4.70
N GLY A 578 -14.99 -6.48 3.87
CA GLY A 578 -14.78 -7.91 3.68
C GLY A 578 -13.52 -8.22 2.86
N TYR A 579 -13.14 -9.49 2.90
CA TYR A 579 -12.11 -10.06 2.05
C TYR A 579 -12.68 -11.23 1.25
N GLY A 580 -12.31 -11.31 -0.03
CA GLY A 580 -12.52 -12.50 -0.88
C GLY A 580 -11.17 -13.16 -1.21
N TYR A 581 -11.20 -14.26 -1.97
CA TYR A 581 -9.98 -14.96 -2.41
C TYR A 581 -8.98 -14.09 -3.23
N GLY A 582 -9.43 -12.96 -3.75
CA GLY A 582 -8.65 -11.91 -4.41
C GLY A 582 -9.56 -10.76 -4.87
N ASN A 583 -9.03 -9.78 -5.59
CA ASN A 583 -9.76 -8.59 -6.09
C ASN A 583 -10.78 -8.87 -7.23
N ARG A 584 -11.27 -10.11 -7.36
CA ARG A 584 -12.21 -10.55 -8.40
C ARG A 584 -13.18 -11.59 -7.84
N GLY A 585 -14.23 -11.10 -7.18
CA GLY A 585 -15.30 -11.91 -6.58
C GLY A 585 -15.81 -11.29 -5.30
N ARG A 586 -17.01 -11.68 -4.87
CA ARG A 586 -17.58 -11.20 -3.60
C ARG A 586 -16.71 -11.62 -2.40
N PRO A 587 -16.64 -10.80 -1.33
CA PRO A 587 -16.03 -11.23 -0.08
C PRO A 587 -16.80 -12.37 0.60
N ASP A 588 -16.14 -13.02 1.56
CA ASP A 588 -16.71 -13.99 2.47
C ASP A 588 -16.03 -14.02 3.83
N LEU A 589 -16.72 -14.60 4.82
CA LEU A 589 -16.24 -14.71 6.20
C LEU A 589 -15.06 -15.69 6.30
N SER A 590 -14.91 -16.64 5.39
CA SER A 590 -13.78 -17.58 5.37
C SER A 590 -12.44 -16.89 5.13
N ASN A 591 -12.36 -16.05 4.09
CA ASN A 591 -11.16 -15.24 3.84
C ASN A 591 -11.03 -14.13 4.89
N THR A 592 -12.14 -13.47 5.28
CA THR A 592 -12.11 -12.39 6.28
C THR A 592 -11.60 -12.86 7.65
N GLN A 593 -12.02 -14.05 8.13
CA GLN A 593 -11.51 -14.60 9.39
C GLN A 593 -10.03 -15.00 9.31
N LEU A 594 -9.53 -15.42 8.14
CA LEU A 594 -8.13 -15.76 7.94
C LEU A 594 -7.22 -14.53 7.88
N VAL A 595 -7.72 -13.40 7.34
CA VAL A 595 -7.00 -12.12 7.44
C VAL A 595 -6.95 -11.66 8.88
N LEU A 596 -8.06 -11.72 9.64
CA LEU A 596 -8.08 -11.34 11.05
C LEU A 596 -7.19 -12.25 11.93
N ASP A 597 -7.17 -13.55 11.66
CA ASP A 597 -6.21 -14.50 12.25
C ASP A 597 -4.75 -14.11 11.99
N ALA A 598 -4.45 -13.71 10.75
CA ALA A 598 -3.10 -13.34 10.33
C ALA A 598 -2.64 -11.98 10.89
N LEU A 599 -3.57 -11.03 11.01
CA LEU A 599 -3.33 -9.75 11.66
C LEU A 599 -3.17 -9.92 13.19
N HIS A 600 -3.95 -10.80 13.84
CA HIS A 600 -3.77 -11.14 15.26
C HIS A 600 -2.43 -11.84 15.50
N ASP A 601 -2.08 -12.88 14.74
CA ASP A 601 -0.79 -13.57 14.86
C ASP A 601 0.39 -12.60 14.66
N ALA A 602 0.27 -11.64 13.73
CA ALA A 602 1.29 -10.62 13.45
C ALA A 602 1.26 -9.38 14.38
N GLY A 603 0.54 -9.44 15.51
CA GLY A 603 0.54 -8.41 16.54
C GLY A 603 -0.05 -7.06 16.11
N VAL A 604 -1.02 -7.06 15.18
CA VAL A 604 -1.69 -5.85 14.70
C VAL A 604 -2.71 -5.36 15.72
N SER A 605 -2.79 -4.03 15.93
CA SER A 605 -3.77 -3.44 16.85
C SER A 605 -5.20 -3.70 16.38
N THR A 606 -6.12 -3.87 17.34
CA THR A 606 -7.57 -3.85 17.10
C THR A 606 -8.02 -2.58 16.38
N ASP A 607 -7.33 -1.47 16.63
CA ASP A 607 -7.67 -0.13 16.14
C ASP A 607 -7.15 0.11 14.72
N ASP A 608 -6.49 -0.87 14.10
CA ASP A 608 -6.09 -0.82 12.69
C ASP A 608 -7.35 -0.66 11.81
N PRO A 609 -7.40 0.33 10.89
CA PRO A 609 -8.55 0.53 10.02
C PRO A 609 -8.96 -0.72 9.23
N ALA A 610 -8.04 -1.60 8.87
CA ALA A 610 -8.38 -2.86 8.19
C ALA A 610 -9.14 -3.82 9.10
N VAL A 611 -8.78 -3.90 10.39
CA VAL A 611 -9.47 -4.71 11.40
C VAL A 611 -10.87 -4.16 11.69
N GLN A 612 -10.99 -2.85 11.89
CA GLN A 612 -12.30 -2.21 12.15
C GLN A 612 -13.26 -2.28 10.94
N ARG A 613 -12.74 -2.23 9.71
CA ARG A 613 -13.55 -2.50 8.51
C ARG A 613 -13.96 -3.98 8.42
N ALA A 614 -13.04 -4.92 8.67
CA ALA A 614 -13.36 -6.35 8.68
C ALA A 614 -14.42 -6.70 9.73
N LEU A 615 -14.39 -6.06 10.91
CA LEU A 615 -15.45 -6.14 11.92
C LEU A 615 -16.83 -5.70 11.39
N ALA A 616 -16.90 -4.64 10.57
CA ALA A 616 -18.15 -4.20 9.96
C ALA A 616 -18.71 -5.23 8.95
N PHE A 617 -17.84 -5.96 8.25
CA PHE A 617 -18.26 -7.10 7.41
C PHE A 617 -18.73 -8.30 8.24
N VAL A 618 -17.99 -8.65 9.29
CA VAL A 618 -18.33 -9.74 10.23
C VAL A 618 -19.67 -9.46 10.93
N ALA A 619 -19.96 -8.22 11.31
CA ALA A 619 -21.25 -7.86 11.91
C ALA A 619 -22.44 -8.08 10.95
N ARG A 620 -22.23 -7.99 9.63
CA ARG A 620 -23.26 -8.28 8.61
C ARG A 620 -23.45 -9.77 8.32
N THR A 621 -22.52 -10.65 8.70
CA THR A 621 -22.72 -12.10 8.54
C THR A 621 -23.45 -12.76 9.71
N GLN A 622 -23.76 -12.01 10.79
CA GLN A 622 -24.49 -12.55 11.94
C GLN A 622 -26.01 -12.57 11.75
N ASN A 623 -26.63 -13.70 12.08
CA ASN A 623 -28.07 -13.91 12.13
C ASN A 623 -28.62 -13.41 13.48
N ILE A 624 -28.81 -12.09 13.60
CA ILE A 624 -29.22 -11.40 14.83
C ILE A 624 -30.16 -10.23 14.50
N ALA A 625 -31.07 -9.88 15.42
CA ALA A 625 -32.09 -8.85 15.20
C ALA A 625 -31.54 -7.45 14.89
N THR A 626 -30.28 -7.14 15.24
CA THR A 626 -29.62 -5.87 14.91
C THR A 626 -29.03 -5.82 13.51
N ASN A 627 -28.81 -6.96 12.84
CA ASN A 627 -28.31 -6.99 11.47
C ASN A 627 -29.44 -6.61 10.50
N GLN A 628 -29.23 -5.56 9.70
CA GLN A 628 -30.27 -5.01 8.82
C GLN A 628 -30.44 -5.79 7.50
N GLU A 629 -29.59 -6.79 7.25
CA GLU A 629 -29.70 -7.70 6.11
C GLU A 629 -31.10 -8.33 6.00
N PRO A 630 -31.77 -8.30 4.82
CA PRO A 630 -33.14 -8.80 4.68
C PRO A 630 -33.33 -10.27 5.04
N TRP A 631 -32.29 -11.10 4.85
CA TRP A 631 -32.28 -12.52 5.23
C TRP A 631 -32.10 -12.74 6.75
N ALA A 632 -31.44 -11.81 7.46
CA ALA A 632 -31.25 -11.87 8.91
C ALA A 632 -32.51 -11.38 9.64
N GLN A 633 -33.17 -10.34 9.12
CA GLN A 633 -34.46 -9.87 9.63
C GLN A 633 -35.58 -10.91 9.52
N ARG A 634 -35.52 -11.79 8.52
CA ARG A 634 -36.41 -12.96 8.35
C ARG A 634 -35.85 -14.25 8.96
N GLY A 635 -34.61 -14.23 9.42
CA GLY A 635 -33.90 -15.39 9.97
C GLY A 635 -34.32 -15.74 11.39
N THR A 636 -33.78 -16.86 11.86
CA THR A 636 -33.94 -17.43 13.21
C THR A 636 -33.49 -16.50 14.33
N LYS A 637 -32.59 -15.54 14.05
CA LYS A 637 -31.98 -14.62 15.04
C LYS A 637 -31.25 -15.38 16.17
N ASP A 638 -30.71 -16.53 15.81
CA ASP A 638 -30.06 -17.49 16.71
C ASP A 638 -28.65 -17.07 17.18
N GLY A 639 -28.10 -15.97 16.65
CA GLY A 639 -26.78 -15.46 17.01
C GLY A 639 -25.61 -16.07 16.23
N GLY A 640 -25.86 -17.11 15.41
CA GLY A 640 -24.86 -17.71 14.55
C GLY A 640 -24.61 -16.93 13.24
N PHE A 641 -23.79 -17.48 12.35
CA PHE A 641 -23.27 -16.76 11.17
C PHE A 641 -23.42 -17.51 9.85
N VAL A 642 -23.56 -16.74 8.76
CA VAL A 642 -23.62 -17.21 7.36
C VAL A 642 -22.26 -17.04 6.65
N TYR A 643 -22.13 -17.46 5.39
CA TYR A 643 -20.86 -17.41 4.66
C TYR A 643 -20.47 -15.98 4.24
N THR A 644 -21.44 -15.16 3.86
CA THR A 644 -21.24 -13.76 3.41
C THR A 644 -22.58 -13.00 3.44
N PRO A 645 -22.59 -11.65 3.56
CA PRO A 645 -23.76 -10.82 3.27
C PRO A 645 -23.81 -10.42 1.78
N ALA A 646 -22.69 -10.54 1.06
CA ALA A 646 -22.49 -9.95 -0.25
C ALA A 646 -23.38 -10.57 -1.33
N GLY A 647 -24.00 -9.72 -2.15
CA GLY A 647 -25.00 -10.12 -3.14
C GLY A 647 -26.31 -10.56 -2.50
N GLY A 648 -26.67 -9.97 -1.35
CA GLY A 648 -27.85 -10.35 -0.55
C GLY A 648 -27.68 -11.65 0.24
N GLY A 649 -26.46 -12.17 0.38
CA GLY A 649 -26.07 -13.21 1.33
C GLY A 649 -26.14 -14.65 0.82
N GLU A 650 -25.25 -15.49 1.36
CA GLU A 650 -25.15 -16.93 1.07
C GLU A 650 -24.86 -17.77 2.33
N SER A 651 -25.42 -18.98 2.42
CA SER A 651 -25.11 -20.00 3.42
C SER A 651 -25.03 -21.40 2.81
N PHE A 652 -23.94 -22.11 3.09
CA PHE A 652 -23.80 -23.53 2.72
C PHE A 652 -24.70 -24.45 3.54
N SER A 653 -25.20 -24.04 4.70
CA SER A 653 -26.16 -24.85 5.46
C SER A 653 -27.58 -24.74 4.91
N SER A 654 -27.97 -23.60 4.31
CA SER A 654 -29.20 -23.51 3.52
C SER A 654 -29.09 -24.30 2.20
N GLU A 655 -27.90 -24.31 1.56
CA GLU A 655 -27.62 -25.24 0.45
C GLU A 655 -27.80 -26.71 0.88
N ALA A 656 -27.19 -27.12 2.01
CA ALA A 656 -27.28 -28.49 2.54
C ALA A 656 -28.69 -28.87 3.03
N ALA A 657 -29.51 -27.90 3.45
CA ALA A 657 -30.90 -28.09 3.83
C ALA A 657 -31.88 -28.16 2.63
N GLY A 658 -31.39 -27.96 1.40
CA GLY A 658 -32.23 -27.89 0.19
C GLY A 658 -32.94 -26.54 -0.01
N GLU A 659 -32.73 -25.56 0.86
CA GLU A 659 -33.30 -24.21 0.81
C GLU A 659 -32.66 -23.34 -0.29
N GLY A 660 -31.56 -23.80 -0.88
CA GLY A 660 -30.75 -23.06 -1.85
C GLY A 660 -29.66 -22.25 -1.14
N ARG A 661 -28.55 -21.95 -1.83
CA ARG A 661 -27.39 -21.30 -1.18
C ARG A 661 -27.70 -19.86 -0.76
N LYS A 662 -28.55 -19.19 -1.51
CA LYS A 662 -29.10 -17.85 -1.26
C LYS A 662 -30.51 -17.92 -0.65
N GLY A 663 -31.00 -19.08 -0.20
CA GLY A 663 -32.39 -19.25 0.25
C GLY A 663 -33.42 -19.14 -0.90
N GLU A 664 -33.00 -19.43 -2.13
CA GLU A 664 -33.76 -19.28 -3.37
C GLU A 664 -34.86 -20.34 -3.58
N ASN A 665 -34.82 -21.45 -2.85
CA ASN A 665 -35.88 -22.48 -2.88
C ASN A 665 -36.93 -22.27 -1.76
N LEU A 666 -36.77 -21.26 -0.91
CA LEU A 666 -37.78 -20.90 0.10
C LEU A 666 -38.97 -20.18 -0.56
N PRO A 667 -40.19 -20.30 0.00
CA PRO A 667 -41.35 -19.56 -0.49
C PRO A 667 -41.11 -18.05 -0.61
N GLU A 668 -41.73 -17.41 -1.61
CA GLU A 668 -41.55 -15.97 -1.86
C GLU A 668 -41.85 -15.14 -0.60
N GLY A 669 -41.00 -14.13 -0.34
CA GLY A 669 -41.08 -13.32 0.87
C GLY A 669 -40.63 -14.00 2.17
N THR A 670 -40.32 -15.30 2.20
CA THR A 670 -39.81 -16.00 3.40
C THR A 670 -38.29 -16.18 3.43
N ARG A 671 -37.59 -15.77 2.36
CA ARG A 671 -36.14 -15.86 2.17
C ARG A 671 -35.35 -15.48 3.43
N SER A 672 -34.66 -16.46 3.99
CA SER A 672 -33.75 -16.37 5.13
C SER A 672 -32.53 -17.26 4.86
N LEU A 673 -31.54 -17.27 5.75
CA LEU A 673 -30.33 -18.10 5.63
C LEU A 673 -29.99 -18.75 6.97
N ARG A 674 -29.51 -20.00 6.93
CA ARG A 674 -29.08 -20.75 8.12
C ARG A 674 -27.70 -20.36 8.61
N SER A 675 -27.59 -20.19 9.92
CA SER A 675 -26.34 -20.17 10.67
C SER A 675 -25.69 -21.57 10.70
N TYR A 676 -24.36 -21.66 10.72
CA TYR A 676 -23.67 -22.95 10.83
C TYR A 676 -22.29 -22.88 11.50
N GLY A 677 -21.75 -24.05 11.83
CA GLY A 677 -20.62 -24.24 12.74
C GLY A 677 -19.39 -23.41 12.41
N SER A 678 -18.70 -23.73 11.32
CA SER A 678 -17.42 -23.10 10.98
C SER A 678 -17.51 -21.58 10.83
N MET A 679 -18.64 -21.04 10.34
CA MET A 679 -18.85 -19.60 10.27
C MET A 679 -19.17 -18.96 11.62
N THR A 680 -19.91 -19.64 12.51
CA THR A 680 -20.24 -19.08 13.83
C THR A 680 -19.00 -18.97 14.73
N TYR A 681 -18.16 -20.01 14.77
CA TYR A 681 -16.87 -19.93 15.47
C TYR A 681 -15.92 -18.91 14.83
N ALA A 682 -15.91 -18.79 13.50
CA ALA A 682 -15.16 -17.75 12.79
C ALA A 682 -15.62 -16.33 13.15
N GLY A 683 -16.94 -16.10 13.17
CA GLY A 683 -17.54 -14.81 13.53
C GLY A 683 -17.24 -14.40 14.97
N LEU A 684 -17.42 -15.32 15.94
CA LEU A 684 -17.05 -15.10 17.35
C LEU A 684 -15.58 -14.70 17.49
N LYS A 685 -14.67 -15.50 16.92
CA LYS A 685 -13.22 -15.24 16.98
C LYS A 685 -12.86 -13.90 16.35
N SER A 686 -13.41 -13.61 15.17
CA SER A 686 -13.19 -12.37 14.43
C SER A 686 -13.63 -11.12 15.22
N MET A 687 -14.74 -11.21 15.96
CA MET A 687 -15.20 -10.14 16.85
C MET A 687 -14.22 -9.92 18.02
N LEU A 688 -13.77 -11.00 18.67
CA LEU A 688 -12.82 -10.93 19.80
C LEU A 688 -11.46 -10.38 19.35
N TYR A 689 -10.94 -10.83 18.21
CA TYR A 689 -9.70 -10.31 17.61
C TYR A 689 -9.82 -8.86 17.11
N ALA A 690 -11.04 -8.35 16.89
CA ALA A 690 -11.33 -6.94 16.62
C ALA A 690 -11.61 -6.10 17.88
N GLY A 691 -11.39 -6.65 19.08
CA GLY A 691 -11.43 -5.92 20.36
C GLY A 691 -12.80 -5.88 21.05
N LEU A 692 -13.80 -6.64 20.59
CA LEU A 692 -15.11 -6.68 21.25
C LEU A 692 -15.02 -7.44 22.58
N ALA A 693 -15.61 -6.85 23.62
CA ALA A 693 -15.70 -7.49 24.93
C ALA A 693 -16.55 -8.78 24.88
N PRO A 694 -16.26 -9.80 25.71
CA PRO A 694 -17.13 -10.96 25.92
C PRO A 694 -18.59 -10.63 26.31
N THR A 695 -18.82 -9.42 26.83
CA THR A 695 -20.14 -8.91 27.20
C THR A 695 -20.92 -8.26 26.05
N ASP A 696 -20.32 -8.04 24.87
CA ASP A 696 -21.01 -7.47 23.70
C ASP A 696 -22.20 -8.38 23.29
N PRO A 697 -23.40 -7.83 23.03
CA PRO A 697 -24.57 -8.65 22.67
C PRO A 697 -24.36 -9.59 21.48
N ARG A 698 -23.52 -9.20 20.51
CA ARG A 698 -23.17 -10.01 19.33
C ARG A 698 -22.29 -11.19 19.71
N VAL A 699 -21.28 -10.94 20.54
CA VAL A 699 -20.34 -11.95 21.07
C VAL A 699 -21.10 -12.95 21.94
N ARG A 700 -21.98 -12.47 22.83
CA ARG A 700 -22.84 -13.32 23.66
C ARG A 700 -23.79 -14.18 22.84
N ALA A 701 -24.44 -13.62 21.83
CA ALA A 701 -25.35 -14.38 20.96
C ALA A 701 -24.61 -15.49 20.18
N ALA A 702 -23.40 -15.19 19.68
CA ALA A 702 -22.54 -16.18 19.03
C ALA A 702 -22.12 -17.32 19.97
N PHE A 703 -21.83 -17.00 21.24
CA PHE A 703 -21.46 -18.00 22.24
C PHE A 703 -22.65 -18.87 22.68
N GLU A 704 -23.86 -18.31 22.83
CA GLU A 704 -25.07 -19.10 23.11
C GLU A 704 -25.48 -20.01 21.94
N TRP A 705 -25.22 -19.59 20.68
CA TRP A 705 -25.32 -20.49 19.52
C TRP A 705 -24.35 -21.66 19.66
N ILE A 706 -23.08 -21.38 19.98
CA ILE A 706 -22.04 -22.39 20.22
C ILE A 706 -22.42 -23.35 21.36
N ARG A 707 -23.00 -22.86 22.46
CA ARG A 707 -23.52 -23.70 23.55
C ARG A 707 -24.67 -24.60 23.10
N THR A 708 -25.52 -24.12 22.20
CA THR A 708 -26.66 -24.89 21.64
C THR A 708 -26.21 -25.99 20.69
N HIS A 709 -25.15 -25.73 19.91
CA HIS A 709 -24.58 -26.62 18.90
C HIS A 709 -23.21 -27.20 19.31
N TYR A 710 -22.96 -27.36 20.61
CA TYR A 710 -21.63 -27.69 21.13
C TYR A 710 -21.24 -29.14 20.83
N GLY A 711 -20.13 -29.34 20.12
CA GLY A 711 -19.54 -30.63 19.85
C GLY A 711 -18.49 -30.61 18.74
N PHE A 712 -17.74 -31.71 18.61
CA PHE A 712 -16.63 -31.85 17.66
C PHE A 712 -16.77 -33.05 16.70
N ALA A 713 -17.89 -33.78 16.75
CA ALA A 713 -18.14 -34.95 15.90
C ALA A 713 -18.53 -34.61 14.45
N GLU A 714 -19.00 -33.38 14.20
CA GLU A 714 -19.32 -32.85 12.87
C GLU A 714 -19.04 -31.34 12.82
N ASN A 715 -19.20 -30.71 11.65
CA ASN A 715 -19.39 -29.27 11.50
C ASN A 715 -20.91 -28.97 11.58
N PRO A 716 -21.44 -28.38 12.67
CA PRO A 716 -22.88 -28.28 12.88
C PRO A 716 -23.62 -27.59 11.75
N GLY A 717 -24.64 -28.27 11.21
CA GLY A 717 -25.41 -27.81 10.04
C GLY A 717 -24.79 -28.12 8.68
N LEU A 718 -23.66 -28.84 8.63
CA LEU A 718 -22.97 -29.29 7.42
C LEU A 718 -22.49 -30.75 7.47
N GLY A 719 -22.56 -31.42 8.63
CA GLY A 719 -22.08 -32.80 8.80
C GLY A 719 -20.55 -32.87 8.68
N ALA A 720 -20.05 -33.88 7.97
CA ALA A 720 -18.61 -34.03 7.71
C ALA A 720 -18.03 -33.00 6.71
N GLN A 721 -18.81 -32.07 6.14
CA GLN A 721 -18.27 -31.11 5.16
C GLN A 721 -17.46 -29.99 5.86
N GLY A 722 -16.15 -29.90 5.55
CA GLY A 722 -15.27 -28.89 6.14
C GLY A 722 -15.03 -29.11 7.63
N HIS A 723 -14.93 -30.37 8.05
CA HIS A 723 -14.88 -30.78 9.45
C HIS A 723 -13.53 -30.47 10.09
N TYR A 724 -12.41 -30.65 9.39
CA TYR A 724 -11.08 -30.32 9.92
C TYR A 724 -10.83 -28.81 9.96
N TYR A 725 -11.27 -28.07 8.94
CA TYR A 725 -11.33 -26.61 8.96
C TYR A 725 -12.22 -26.08 10.08
N TYR A 726 -13.36 -26.72 10.35
CA TYR A 726 -14.22 -26.44 11.50
C TYR A 726 -13.47 -26.66 12.82
N LEU A 727 -12.81 -27.81 13.00
CA LEU A 727 -12.08 -28.14 14.23
C LEU A 727 -10.98 -27.12 14.53
N HIS A 728 -10.16 -26.75 13.54
CA HIS A 728 -9.14 -25.70 13.69
C HIS A 728 -9.77 -24.33 14.01
N THR A 729 -10.85 -23.96 13.31
CA THR A 729 -11.56 -22.68 13.55
C THR A 729 -12.18 -22.64 14.95
N ALA A 730 -12.79 -23.73 15.40
CA ALA A 730 -13.43 -23.85 16.71
C ALA A 730 -12.41 -23.85 17.85
N ALA A 731 -11.31 -24.60 17.72
CA ALA A 731 -10.21 -24.62 18.70
C ALA A 731 -9.65 -23.21 18.95
N ARG A 732 -9.33 -22.50 17.87
CA ARG A 732 -8.78 -21.14 17.93
C ARG A 732 -9.80 -20.12 18.46
N SER A 733 -11.08 -20.31 18.15
CA SER A 733 -12.18 -19.47 18.65
C SER A 733 -12.43 -19.65 20.14
N LEU A 734 -12.39 -20.89 20.63
CA LEU A 734 -12.52 -21.22 22.06
C LEU A 734 -11.26 -20.88 22.88
N LEU A 735 -10.09 -20.81 22.23
CA LEU A 735 -8.92 -20.17 22.85
C LEU A 735 -9.13 -18.66 23.00
N ALA A 736 -9.67 -17.99 21.97
CA ALA A 736 -9.89 -16.54 21.97
C ALA A 736 -10.91 -16.05 23.01
N THR A 737 -11.86 -16.87 23.47
CA THR A 737 -12.80 -16.51 24.56
C THR A 737 -12.15 -16.49 25.94
N ASN A 738 -10.94 -17.06 26.09
CA ASN A 738 -10.27 -17.39 27.37
C ASN A 738 -11.02 -18.42 28.23
N GLU A 739 -12.09 -19.04 27.74
CA GLU A 739 -12.87 -20.00 28.53
C GLU A 739 -12.12 -21.32 28.73
N VAL A 740 -12.34 -21.94 29.89
CA VAL A 740 -11.92 -23.32 30.17
C VAL A 740 -13.03 -24.30 29.81
N THR A 741 -14.28 -23.96 30.11
CA THR A 741 -15.42 -24.86 29.95
C THR A 741 -16.54 -24.24 29.14
N VAL A 742 -17.13 -25.01 28.22
CA VAL A 742 -18.43 -24.68 27.62
C VAL A 742 -19.50 -25.49 28.35
N THR A 743 -20.57 -24.84 28.79
CA THR A 743 -21.77 -25.53 29.31
C THR A 743 -22.78 -25.63 28.19
N PRO A 744 -23.09 -26.82 27.64
CA PRO A 744 -24.08 -26.95 26.57
C PRO A 744 -25.44 -26.39 26.96
N ALA A 745 -26.25 -25.98 25.99
CA ALA A 745 -27.64 -25.56 26.22
C ALA A 745 -28.64 -26.72 26.06
N SER A 746 -28.19 -27.87 25.54
CA SER A 746 -28.97 -29.06 25.27
C SER A 746 -28.48 -30.26 26.08
N GLY A 747 -29.41 -31.12 26.51
CA GLY A 747 -29.15 -32.28 27.37
C GLY A 747 -30.05 -32.30 28.62
N GLU A 748 -30.25 -33.49 29.20
CA GLU A 748 -31.18 -33.71 30.33
C GLU A 748 -30.69 -33.07 31.64
N SER A 749 -29.38 -32.81 31.74
CA SER A 749 -28.75 -31.88 32.69
C SER A 749 -27.36 -31.48 32.15
N PRO A 750 -27.20 -30.30 31.53
CA PRO A 750 -25.94 -29.93 30.90
C PRO A 750 -24.86 -29.56 31.93
N ALA A 751 -23.91 -30.48 32.14
CA ALA A 751 -22.71 -30.21 32.92
C ALA A 751 -21.71 -29.33 32.11
N PRO A 752 -20.93 -28.45 32.75
CA PRO A 752 -19.80 -27.79 32.11
C PRO A 752 -18.79 -28.81 31.60
N ARG A 753 -18.39 -28.70 30.33
CA ARG A 753 -17.40 -29.58 29.69
C ARG A 753 -16.14 -28.79 29.37
N ASN A 754 -14.97 -29.37 29.64
CA ASN A 754 -13.70 -28.77 29.23
C ASN A 754 -13.51 -28.98 27.72
N TRP A 755 -13.46 -27.88 26.97
CA TRP A 755 -13.42 -27.97 25.51
C TRP A 755 -12.07 -28.49 24.98
N ARG A 756 -10.97 -28.27 25.73
CA ARG A 756 -9.65 -28.81 25.37
C ARG A 756 -9.62 -30.33 25.49
N ASP A 757 -10.26 -30.85 26.54
CA ASP A 757 -10.40 -32.29 26.76
C ASP A 757 -11.28 -32.95 25.69
N ASP A 758 -12.44 -32.36 25.41
CA ASP A 758 -13.38 -32.83 24.38
C ASP A 758 -12.78 -32.80 22.97
N LEU A 759 -12.07 -31.73 22.62
CA LEU A 759 -11.43 -31.57 21.31
C LEU A 759 -10.24 -32.52 21.17
N ALA A 760 -9.42 -32.70 22.21
CA ALA A 760 -8.33 -33.66 22.22
C ALA A 760 -8.83 -35.10 22.10
N ASP A 761 -9.91 -35.48 22.80
CA ASP A 761 -10.55 -36.79 22.65
C ASP A 761 -11.06 -36.99 21.21
N ALA A 762 -11.76 -36.01 20.63
CA ALA A 762 -12.29 -36.10 19.27
C ALA A 762 -11.19 -36.19 18.19
N VAL A 763 -10.21 -35.27 18.20
CA VAL A 763 -9.18 -35.22 17.15
C VAL A 763 -8.20 -36.39 17.27
N CYS A 764 -7.75 -36.75 18.48
CA CYS A 764 -6.89 -37.93 18.65
C CYS A 764 -7.60 -39.22 18.24
N GLY A 765 -8.91 -39.33 18.48
CA GLY A 765 -9.74 -40.49 18.10
C GLY A 765 -9.90 -40.71 16.59
N MET A 766 -9.56 -39.71 15.76
CA MET A 766 -9.62 -39.79 14.30
C MET A 766 -8.25 -39.98 13.62
N GLN A 767 -7.15 -40.05 14.38
CA GLN A 767 -5.81 -40.18 13.81
C GLN A 767 -5.57 -41.60 13.28
N GLN A 768 -4.99 -41.70 12.08
CA GLN A 768 -4.62 -42.96 11.44
C GLN A 768 -3.29 -43.51 11.98
N ALA A 769 -3.03 -44.79 11.70
CA ALA A 769 -1.85 -45.51 12.21
C ALA A 769 -0.51 -44.98 11.66
N ASP A 770 -0.53 -44.26 10.53
CA ASP A 770 0.64 -43.57 9.96
C ASP A 770 0.86 -42.16 10.52
N GLY A 771 -0.02 -41.70 11.43
CA GLY A 771 -0.01 -40.36 12.00
C GLY A 771 -0.87 -39.34 11.25
N SER A 772 -1.43 -39.69 10.10
CA SER A 772 -2.27 -38.78 9.29
C SER A 772 -3.70 -38.64 9.82
N TRP A 773 -4.40 -37.64 9.28
CA TRP A 773 -5.86 -37.54 9.30
C TRP A 773 -6.39 -37.41 7.86
N LYS A 774 -7.65 -37.77 7.65
CA LYS A 774 -8.36 -37.59 6.38
C LYS A 774 -9.86 -37.47 6.63
N ASN A 775 -10.56 -36.68 5.82
CA ASN A 775 -12.01 -36.66 5.79
C ASN A 775 -12.54 -37.67 4.75
N PRO A 776 -13.57 -38.48 5.06
CA PRO A 776 -14.27 -39.29 4.05
C PRO A 776 -15.03 -38.43 3.01
N VAL A 777 -15.30 -37.16 3.30
CA VAL A 777 -15.93 -36.20 2.38
C VAL A 777 -14.88 -35.28 1.76
N GLU A 778 -14.75 -35.31 0.44
CA GLU A 778 -13.68 -34.59 -0.30
C GLU A 778 -13.93 -33.08 -0.47
N ARG A 779 -15.11 -32.57 -0.07
CA ARG A 779 -15.49 -31.16 -0.23
C ARG A 779 -14.47 -30.24 0.47
N TRP A 780 -14.03 -29.20 -0.24
CA TRP A 780 -12.97 -28.29 0.20
C TRP A 780 -11.61 -28.97 0.49
N MET A 781 -11.33 -30.06 -0.22
CA MET A 781 -10.03 -30.78 -0.25
C MET A 781 -9.65 -31.53 1.03
N GLU A 782 -10.51 -31.65 2.04
CA GLU A 782 -10.20 -32.44 3.26
C GLU A 782 -10.09 -33.95 3.02
N GLY A 783 -10.44 -34.43 1.81
CA GLY A 783 -10.11 -35.77 1.33
C GLY A 783 -8.61 -35.98 1.01
N ASN A 784 -7.81 -34.91 0.93
CA ASN A 784 -6.35 -35.00 0.90
C ASN A 784 -5.80 -35.08 2.34
N PRO A 785 -4.96 -36.08 2.67
CA PRO A 785 -4.50 -36.31 4.03
C PRO A 785 -3.45 -35.29 4.52
N GLU A 786 -2.71 -34.62 3.64
CA GLU A 786 -1.75 -33.58 4.02
C GLU A 786 -2.50 -32.38 4.63
N LEU A 787 -3.52 -31.89 3.93
CA LEU A 787 -4.34 -30.76 4.40
C LEU A 787 -5.14 -31.10 5.66
N ALA A 788 -5.78 -32.28 5.70
CA ALA A 788 -6.52 -32.71 6.89
C ALA A 788 -5.61 -32.91 8.11
N THR A 789 -4.39 -33.45 7.92
CA THR A 789 -3.39 -33.56 8.99
C THR A 789 -2.95 -32.18 9.49
N ILE A 790 -2.68 -31.23 8.60
CA ILE A 790 -2.28 -29.86 8.99
C ILE A 790 -3.38 -29.19 9.84
N TYR A 791 -4.65 -29.28 9.45
CA TYR A 791 -5.74 -28.75 10.25
C TYR A 791 -5.93 -29.50 11.59
N ALA A 792 -5.78 -30.83 11.62
CA ALA A 792 -5.89 -31.61 12.85
C ALA A 792 -4.77 -31.28 13.85
N VAL A 793 -3.54 -31.13 13.36
CA VAL A 793 -2.38 -30.70 14.14
C VAL A 793 -2.61 -29.28 14.69
N LEU A 794 -2.95 -28.30 13.84
CA LEU A 794 -3.26 -26.93 14.28
C LEU A 794 -4.41 -26.90 15.31
N ALA A 795 -5.47 -27.70 15.14
CA ALA A 795 -6.57 -27.78 16.10
C ALA A 795 -6.12 -28.33 17.47
N LEU A 796 -5.24 -29.34 17.50
CA LEU A 796 -4.64 -29.83 18.75
C LEU A 796 -3.72 -28.78 19.37
N GLU A 797 -2.88 -28.11 18.57
CA GLU A 797 -1.96 -27.07 19.02
C GLU A 797 -2.70 -25.92 19.72
N GLU A 798 -3.80 -25.41 19.15
CA GLU A 798 -4.62 -24.36 19.79
C GLU A 798 -5.26 -24.83 21.12
N ALA A 799 -5.52 -26.14 21.29
CA ALA A 799 -5.97 -26.70 22.58
C ALA A 799 -4.85 -26.81 23.62
N ILE A 800 -3.62 -27.15 23.22
CA ILE A 800 -2.46 -27.32 24.12
C ILE A 800 -1.57 -26.07 24.24
N LYS A 801 -2.02 -24.91 23.77
CA LYS A 801 -1.38 -23.62 24.05
C LYS A 801 -1.47 -23.27 25.55
N PRO A 802 -0.39 -22.71 26.14
CA PRO A 802 -0.39 -22.30 27.53
C PRO A 802 -1.39 -21.15 27.75
N VAL A 803 -2.05 -21.15 28.90
CA VAL A 803 -2.84 -19.99 29.35
C VAL A 803 -2.05 -19.23 30.42
N THR A 804 -1.99 -17.91 30.29
CA THR A 804 -1.44 -17.06 31.36
C THR A 804 -2.41 -17.08 32.55
N ARG A 805 -2.02 -17.75 33.64
CA ARG A 805 -2.84 -17.90 34.86
C ARG A 805 -2.99 -16.58 35.63
N SER A 806 -3.80 -15.65 35.13
CA SER A 806 -4.38 -14.58 35.94
C SER A 806 -5.52 -13.83 35.22
N ARG A 807 -6.76 -14.10 35.62
CA ARG A 807 -7.51 -13.17 36.48
C ARG A 807 -8.38 -13.97 37.45
#